data_AF-A0A9P0T5X4-F1
#
_entry.id   AF-A0A9P0T5X4-F1
#
_cell.length_a   1.000
_cell.length_b   1.000
_cell.length_c   1.000
_cell.angle_alpha   90.00
_cell.angle_beta   90.00
_cell.angle_gamma   90.00
#
_symmetry.space_group_name_H-M   'P 1'
#
loop_
_entity.id
_entity.type
_entity.pdbx_description
1 polymer ?
#
loop_
_entity_poly.entity_id
_entity_poly.type
_entity_poly.pdbx_seq_one_letter_code
_entity_poly.pdbx_strand_id
1 'polypeptide(L)'
;MPPFLVVVLLAVLNLCEPLYHDQFAIHVPSGNADELAIRHGFINHGQIGNLNHFYLFSHPHVRKRSVNSSIGYVNTLKNDPQVRWVMQQRELRRTKRDHSTRPVMRQSNLISFPDPLFKEQWYLNGGAADGLDMNVGYAWRKGYTGKGVVITILDDGIQPNHPDLAQNYDPSASTDINGNDTDPTPQDNGDNKHGTRCAGEVAAVAYNRYCGVGIAYNASIGGVRMLDGLVNDAVEAKALSFNTHHIDIYSASWGPEDDGKTVDGPGPLARRAFINGVTNGRGGKGSIFIWASGNGGRHTDSCNCDGYANSIFTISISSATQGGYKPWYLEECSSTLASTYSSGTPGRDKSVATVDMDVQLRPDHICTVDHTGTSASAPLAAGICALALEANTVLTWRDMQHLVVMTSRSQPLEKEEGWIVNGVKRKVSHKFGYGLMDAGQMVSLAEQWISVPPQHICKSQEINEDRSIETSFGYTISVHMDVNGCSGTMNEVRFLEHVQCKISLSFFPRGNLRILLTSPMGTTSTLLFERTHDATSSNFDDWPFLSIHFWGENAEGRWTLQIINAGNNHVTQPGVLKKWQLIFYGTATNPIRLRNKNYFDSNNAQQEEKTYHINDVYDASEYSQFLNEIELGVSDRHNYPKNIPSSQRKNVLADANDKQVQRMCDPECDSQGCYGKGPTQCVACKHYRLDNSCVSRCPPRSFVNQGGVCWPCHESCETCAGAGQDSCLTCAPAHLLVIDLAVCLQQCPDGYYEDPDANACFPCAEHCDTCTEKADLCSSCAHSYVLYNGSCLATCPPGTFQKDDFGCMPCHELCESCRGPGEIECISCRIGYYALESQCLSKCPEGSYADVQKRECIKCPIGCSVCVNGVCSVCKPKWLLAKGGNCFPDGNGKCDTNEYYEGGRCKNCHSTCEKCSGPNEWDCLSCSSPLLLQGSRCVAECGQGFYQRAGSCSPCPLTCTNCVSRLNCTSCAGALRLQSGTCRATCAPGYYPDEAICSKCYLSCETCTGARRNQCASCPPDWRFAAGECRPECPQNFFSWGDTCRRCHHYCQDCYGAGPQRCTSCPPHFSLENGLCVECLSSQYYEPRTRTCRPCHDSCRSCSGPGPTSCVTCAHPLRLDRVNHNCLPCCTENAVYSSGNQSTDCCHCDRDIGGCLNGSSAGKRRIAENIGSHMTASFFVGDAKTKPNIFHRDILIVWSGVAAALLVIALVIVIRINIKRRNHMTLYPKAVYSQLTTVDEDLTNLSLSNTSKLKVTESPMSALEEST
;
A
#
# COMPACT_ATOMS: atom_id res chain seq x y z
N MET A 1 35.79 -65.97 -26.90
CA MET A 1 36.07 -65.44 -28.26
C MET A 1 34.82 -64.74 -28.77
N PRO A 2 34.92 -63.72 -29.64
CA PRO A 2 36.05 -62.81 -29.90
C PRO A 2 35.69 -61.32 -29.58
N PRO A 3 36.60 -60.34 -29.77
CA PRO A 3 36.53 -59.01 -29.13
C PRO A 3 36.57 -57.81 -30.12
N PHE A 4 36.85 -56.60 -29.59
CA PHE A 4 37.03 -55.30 -30.26
C PHE A 4 35.74 -54.65 -30.83
N LEU A 5 35.44 -53.36 -30.66
CA LEU A 5 36.14 -52.21 -30.03
C LEU A 5 37.49 -51.79 -30.67
N VAL A 6 37.40 -51.25 -31.90
CA VAL A 6 38.43 -50.36 -32.51
C VAL A 6 37.70 -49.30 -33.34
N VAL A 7 37.85 -48.00 -32.97
CA VAL A 7 37.73 -46.81 -33.85
C VAL A 7 36.37 -46.57 -34.58
N VAL A 8 35.64 -45.44 -34.48
CA VAL A 8 35.85 -44.08 -33.92
C VAL A 8 37.12 -43.37 -34.39
N LEU A 9 36.98 -42.42 -35.34
CA LEU A 9 37.99 -41.57 -36.03
C LEU A 9 38.60 -42.21 -37.32
N LEU A 10 38.51 -41.68 -38.54
CA LEU A 10 38.04 -40.39 -39.09
C LEU A 10 37.69 -40.57 -40.58
N ALA A 11 36.60 -39.93 -41.07
CA ALA A 11 36.52 -39.10 -42.30
C ALA A 11 35.03 -38.79 -42.64
N VAL A 12 34.49 -37.57 -42.88
CA VAL A 12 34.97 -36.30 -43.51
C VAL A 12 34.85 -36.41 -45.05
N LEU A 13 34.02 -35.65 -45.79
CA LEU A 13 33.34 -34.34 -45.58
C LEU A 13 31.87 -34.32 -46.03
N ASN A 14 31.09 -33.36 -45.49
CA ASN A 14 30.12 -32.60 -46.28
C ASN A 14 29.93 -31.19 -45.67
N LEU A 15 30.85 -30.27 -45.98
CA LEU A 15 30.79 -28.88 -45.48
C LEU A 15 29.78 -28.08 -46.31
N CYS A 16 28.78 -27.48 -45.67
CA CYS A 16 27.93 -26.49 -46.31
C CYS A 16 28.68 -25.15 -46.38
N GLU A 17 28.98 -24.69 -47.59
CA GLU A 17 29.64 -23.39 -47.79
C GLU A 17 28.74 -22.22 -47.33
N PRO A 18 29.33 -21.13 -46.79
CA PRO A 18 28.57 -19.96 -46.35
C PRO A 18 28.09 -19.13 -47.54
N LEU A 19 26.81 -18.76 -47.54
CA LEU A 19 26.24 -17.81 -48.51
C LEU A 19 26.48 -16.37 -48.02
N TYR A 20 27.00 -15.51 -48.88
CA TYR A 20 27.27 -14.09 -48.66
C TYR A 20 26.21 -13.19 -49.30
N HIS A 21 25.99 -12.01 -48.72
CA HIS A 21 25.03 -11.00 -49.17
C HIS A 21 25.73 -9.76 -49.78
N ASP A 22 24.94 -8.85 -50.36
CA ASP A 22 25.38 -7.55 -50.90
C ASP A 22 25.61 -6.47 -49.84
N GLN A 23 25.42 -6.81 -48.56
CA GLN A 23 25.58 -5.93 -47.41
C GLN A 23 26.90 -6.15 -46.67
N PHE A 24 27.45 -5.06 -46.12
CA PHE A 24 28.76 -4.98 -45.49
C PHE A 24 28.64 -4.13 -44.21
N ALA A 25 28.97 -4.70 -43.05
CA ALA A 25 29.08 -3.94 -41.81
C ALA A 25 30.50 -3.33 -41.74
N ILE A 26 30.60 -2.06 -41.35
CA ILE A 26 31.85 -1.29 -41.45
C ILE A 26 32.04 -0.36 -40.25
N HIS A 27 33.28 -0.21 -39.77
CA HIS A 27 33.64 0.65 -38.63
C HIS A 27 34.46 1.86 -39.10
N VAL A 28 33.92 3.06 -38.90
CA VAL A 28 34.45 4.34 -39.41
C VAL A 28 34.56 5.34 -38.25
N PRO A 29 35.56 5.21 -37.35
CA PRO A 29 35.62 5.97 -36.10
C PRO A 29 35.98 7.45 -36.24
N SER A 30 36.38 7.92 -37.43
CA SER A 30 36.86 9.30 -37.63
C SER A 30 36.70 9.79 -39.08
N GLY A 31 35.55 9.53 -39.70
CA GLY A 31 35.24 9.92 -41.08
C GLY A 31 33.73 9.95 -41.36
N ASN A 32 33.32 10.65 -42.44
CA ASN A 32 31.92 10.71 -42.85
C ASN A 32 31.53 9.44 -43.60
N ALA A 33 30.62 8.64 -43.02
CA ALA A 33 30.18 7.36 -43.57
C ALA A 33 29.43 7.50 -44.91
N ASP A 34 28.68 8.58 -45.12
CA ASP A 34 27.93 8.79 -46.38
C ASP A 34 28.86 9.14 -47.54
N GLU A 35 29.83 10.03 -47.32
CA GLU A 35 30.89 10.31 -48.30
C GLU A 35 31.73 9.07 -48.61
N LEU A 36 32.07 8.27 -47.59
CA LEU A 36 32.83 7.04 -47.76
C LEU A 36 32.05 6.01 -48.60
N ALA A 37 30.74 5.85 -48.35
CA ALA A 37 29.90 4.97 -49.14
C ALA A 37 29.85 5.43 -50.61
N ILE A 38 29.52 6.70 -50.85
CA ILE A 38 29.45 7.29 -52.21
C ILE A 38 30.79 7.16 -52.95
N ARG A 39 31.91 7.47 -52.29
CA ARG A 39 33.28 7.39 -52.86
C ARG A 39 33.62 6.01 -53.42
N HIS A 40 33.15 4.94 -52.76
CA HIS A 40 33.42 3.56 -53.15
C HIS A 40 32.25 2.88 -53.88
N GLY A 41 31.20 3.62 -54.25
CA GLY A 41 30.03 3.11 -55.00
C GLY A 41 28.97 2.37 -54.15
N PHE A 42 29.08 2.44 -52.82
CA PHE A 42 28.13 1.82 -51.88
C PHE A 42 27.01 2.80 -51.52
N ILE A 43 25.89 2.24 -51.07
CA ILE A 43 24.79 2.95 -50.42
C ILE A 43 24.93 2.72 -48.91
N ASN A 44 24.95 3.79 -48.12
CA ASN A 44 24.87 3.70 -46.66
C ASN A 44 23.40 3.54 -46.22
N HIS A 45 23.14 2.65 -45.27
CA HIS A 45 21.83 2.45 -44.64
C HIS A 45 21.77 3.00 -43.20
N GLY A 46 22.81 3.71 -42.77
CA GLY A 46 22.90 4.32 -41.44
C GLY A 46 23.67 3.47 -40.43
N GLN A 47 23.64 3.91 -39.17
CA GLN A 47 24.33 3.24 -38.07
C GLN A 47 23.61 1.94 -37.66
N ILE A 48 24.38 0.92 -37.27
CA ILE A 48 23.87 -0.38 -36.83
C ILE A 48 23.36 -0.25 -35.39
N GLY A 49 22.17 0.35 -35.25
CA GLY A 49 21.58 0.69 -33.94
C GLY A 49 22.49 1.59 -33.12
N ASN A 50 22.61 1.30 -31.82
CA ASN A 50 23.39 2.10 -30.88
C ASN A 50 24.91 1.82 -30.94
N LEU A 51 25.40 1.09 -31.95
CA LEU A 51 26.82 0.84 -32.14
C LEU A 51 27.50 2.06 -32.79
N ASN A 52 27.93 3.01 -31.96
CA ASN A 52 28.61 4.23 -32.39
C ASN A 52 29.75 3.92 -33.39
N HIS A 53 29.75 4.63 -34.52
CA HIS A 53 30.71 4.49 -35.62
C HIS A 53 30.63 3.18 -36.45
N PHE A 54 29.68 2.28 -36.20
CA PHE A 54 29.45 1.09 -37.02
C PHE A 54 28.25 1.29 -37.95
N TYR A 55 28.47 1.20 -39.26
CA TYR A 55 27.48 1.47 -40.31
C TYR A 55 27.20 0.23 -41.16
N LEU A 56 26.04 0.19 -41.83
CA LEU A 56 25.68 -0.88 -42.77
C LEU A 56 25.66 -0.35 -44.21
N PHE A 57 26.59 -0.80 -45.04
CA PHE A 57 26.67 -0.43 -46.45
C PHE A 57 26.11 -1.54 -47.34
N SER A 58 25.65 -1.22 -48.55
CA SER A 58 25.35 -2.21 -49.61
C SER A 58 25.87 -1.76 -50.97
N HIS A 59 26.37 -2.67 -51.81
CA HIS A 59 26.85 -2.32 -53.15
C HIS A 59 25.91 -2.83 -54.25
N PRO A 60 25.32 -1.96 -55.11
CA PRO A 60 24.33 -2.37 -56.13
C PRO A 60 24.78 -3.46 -57.11
N HIS A 61 26.09 -3.55 -57.38
CA HIS A 61 26.65 -4.55 -58.30
C HIS A 61 27.13 -5.84 -57.59
N VAL A 62 27.02 -5.94 -56.26
CA VAL A 62 27.22 -7.20 -55.54
C VAL A 62 25.88 -7.96 -55.51
N ARG A 63 25.92 -9.28 -55.71
CA ARG A 63 24.70 -10.09 -55.73
C ARG A 63 24.17 -10.29 -54.31
N LYS A 64 22.87 -10.04 -54.11
CA LYS A 64 22.12 -10.26 -52.86
C LYS A 64 22.25 -11.65 -52.23
N ARG A 65 22.74 -12.63 -52.99
CA ARG A 65 23.09 -13.97 -52.51
C ARG A 65 24.20 -14.54 -53.40
N SER A 66 25.30 -15.01 -52.81
CA SER A 66 26.47 -15.59 -53.49
C SER A 66 27.15 -16.64 -52.62
N VAL A 67 27.58 -17.79 -53.15
CA VAL A 67 28.45 -18.72 -52.40
C VAL A 67 29.87 -18.17 -52.23
N ASN A 68 30.32 -17.32 -53.15
CA ASN A 68 31.63 -16.69 -53.10
C ASN A 68 31.56 -15.34 -52.40
N SER A 69 32.46 -15.10 -51.44
CA SER A 69 32.65 -13.79 -50.83
C SER A 69 33.21 -12.79 -51.84
N SER A 70 32.74 -11.55 -51.74
CA SER A 70 33.09 -10.43 -52.61
C SER A 70 34.38 -9.76 -52.13
N ILE A 71 35.45 -10.55 -52.00
CA ILE A 71 36.73 -10.17 -51.37
C ILE A 71 37.31 -8.87 -51.96
N GLY A 72 37.15 -8.63 -53.27
CA GLY A 72 37.54 -7.36 -53.89
C GLY A 72 36.88 -6.15 -53.23
N TYR A 73 35.56 -6.16 -53.06
CA TYR A 73 34.80 -5.10 -52.41
C TYR A 73 35.10 -4.97 -50.90
N VAL A 74 35.33 -6.10 -50.21
CA VAL A 74 35.80 -6.08 -48.81
C VAL A 74 37.16 -5.41 -48.71
N ASN A 75 38.10 -5.74 -49.59
CA ASN A 75 39.44 -5.17 -49.59
C ASN A 75 39.47 -3.70 -50.02
N THR A 76 38.62 -3.28 -50.97
CA THR A 76 38.48 -1.86 -51.35
C THR A 76 38.09 -1.01 -50.13
N LEU A 77 37.07 -1.44 -49.37
CA LEU A 77 36.67 -0.75 -48.15
C LEU A 77 37.75 -0.87 -47.05
N LYS A 78 38.35 -2.05 -46.86
CA LYS A 78 39.36 -2.30 -45.81
C LYS A 78 40.67 -1.51 -46.02
N ASN A 79 40.93 -1.07 -47.24
CA ASN A 79 42.13 -0.30 -47.60
C ASN A 79 41.90 1.22 -47.58
N ASP A 80 40.67 1.73 -47.35
CA ASP A 80 40.45 3.16 -47.11
C ASP A 80 40.92 3.51 -45.68
N PRO A 81 41.77 4.55 -45.49
CA PRO A 81 42.35 4.87 -44.19
C PRO A 81 41.33 5.30 -43.12
N GLN A 82 40.09 5.63 -43.48
CA GLN A 82 39.01 5.93 -42.54
C GLN A 82 38.36 4.65 -41.95
N VAL A 83 38.61 3.49 -42.55
CA VAL A 83 37.98 2.21 -42.20
C VAL A 83 38.89 1.39 -41.30
N ARG A 84 38.43 1.10 -40.07
CA ARG A 84 39.19 0.25 -39.13
C ARG A 84 38.81 -1.22 -39.18
N TRP A 85 37.59 -1.53 -39.64
CA TRP A 85 37.10 -2.89 -39.77
C TRP A 85 35.95 -2.94 -40.80
N VAL A 86 35.87 -4.03 -41.56
CA VAL A 86 34.76 -4.28 -42.49
C VAL A 86 34.51 -5.78 -42.62
N MET A 87 33.24 -6.18 -42.65
CA MET A 87 32.81 -7.57 -42.82
C MET A 87 31.58 -7.66 -43.73
N GLN A 88 31.72 -8.36 -44.86
CA GLN A 88 30.58 -8.76 -45.68
C GLN A 88 29.66 -9.69 -44.89
N GLN A 89 28.36 -9.41 -44.93
CA GLN A 89 27.36 -10.19 -44.21
C GLN A 89 27.11 -11.54 -44.90
N ARG A 90 26.81 -12.55 -44.09
CA ARG A 90 26.60 -13.93 -44.55
C ARG A 90 25.34 -14.54 -43.92
N GLU A 91 24.64 -15.34 -44.72
CA GLU A 91 23.42 -16.03 -44.35
C GLU A 91 23.70 -17.11 -43.30
N LEU A 92 23.29 -16.85 -42.05
CA LEU A 92 23.40 -17.81 -40.96
C LEU A 92 22.22 -18.79 -41.01
N ARG A 93 22.42 -19.96 -41.64
CA ARG A 93 21.45 -21.07 -41.62
C ARG A 93 21.20 -21.55 -40.18
N ARG A 94 20.08 -21.10 -39.59
CA ARG A 94 19.53 -21.59 -38.32
C ARG A 94 18.24 -22.35 -38.63
N THR A 95 18.19 -23.64 -38.30
CA THR A 95 17.08 -24.52 -38.73
C THR A 95 15.83 -24.30 -37.89
N LYS A 96 14.79 -23.72 -38.50
CA LYS A 96 13.46 -23.64 -37.91
C LYS A 96 12.77 -25.01 -38.00
N ARG A 97 12.24 -25.54 -36.89
CA ARG A 97 11.28 -26.64 -36.94
C ARG A 97 9.90 -26.06 -37.23
N ASP A 98 9.31 -26.41 -38.36
CA ASP A 98 7.85 -26.58 -38.57
C ASP A 98 7.51 -26.90 -40.04
N HIS A 99 6.83 -28.02 -40.28
CA HIS A 99 6.15 -28.33 -41.54
C HIS A 99 5.19 -29.53 -41.37
N SER A 100 4.05 -29.67 -42.06
CA SER A 100 2.95 -28.72 -42.35
C SER A 100 1.94 -29.42 -43.28
N THR A 101 0.76 -29.81 -42.75
CA THR A 101 -0.46 -30.03 -43.56
C THR A 101 -1.68 -29.57 -42.76
N ARG A 102 -2.50 -28.68 -43.35
CA ARG A 102 -3.72 -28.09 -42.79
C ARG A 102 -4.98 -28.86 -43.27
N PRO A 103 -6.17 -28.70 -42.66
CA PRO A 103 -6.97 -27.45 -42.57
C PRO A 103 -6.83 -26.75 -41.20
N VAL A 104 -6.55 -25.44 -41.07
CA VAL A 104 -7.45 -24.28 -41.29
C VAL A 104 -8.68 -24.30 -40.35
N MET A 105 -8.85 -23.39 -39.38
CA MET A 105 -8.00 -22.28 -38.91
C MET A 105 -8.41 -21.79 -37.50
N ARG A 106 -7.45 -21.69 -36.56
CA ARG A 106 -7.33 -20.70 -35.47
C ARG A 106 -6.05 -21.06 -34.69
N GLN A 107 -5.03 -20.21 -34.71
CA GLN A 107 -3.71 -20.56 -34.17
C GLN A 107 -3.01 -19.30 -33.65
N SER A 108 -2.65 -19.30 -32.37
CA SER A 108 -1.96 -18.21 -31.67
C SER A 108 -0.46 -18.50 -31.55
N ASN A 109 0.36 -17.44 -31.44
CA ASN A 109 1.78 -17.58 -31.13
C ASN A 109 1.95 -17.82 -29.62
N LEU A 110 2.33 -19.04 -29.25
CA LEU A 110 2.75 -19.40 -27.90
C LEU A 110 4.19 -18.95 -27.66
N ILE A 111 4.44 -18.37 -26.47
CA ILE A 111 5.80 -18.30 -25.93
C ILE A 111 6.18 -19.72 -25.49
N SER A 112 7.41 -20.13 -25.78
CA SER A 112 7.95 -21.41 -25.30
C SER A 112 9.32 -21.17 -24.70
N PHE A 113 9.43 -21.49 -23.41
CA PHE A 113 10.67 -21.51 -22.67
C PHE A 113 11.37 -22.89 -22.85
N PRO A 114 12.71 -22.96 -22.76
CA PRO A 114 13.47 -24.21 -22.83
C PRO A 114 13.49 -24.98 -21.50
N ASP A 115 12.98 -24.37 -20.44
CA ASP A 115 13.15 -24.76 -19.04
C ASP A 115 12.24 -25.97 -18.70
N PRO A 116 12.73 -27.02 -18.00
CA PRO A 116 12.12 -28.36 -18.07
C PRO A 116 10.69 -28.43 -17.53
N LEU A 117 10.41 -27.80 -16.39
CA LEU A 117 9.09 -27.78 -15.74
C LEU A 117 8.15 -26.73 -16.29
N PHE A 118 8.54 -25.86 -17.24
CA PHE A 118 7.60 -24.89 -17.84
C PHE A 118 6.39 -25.59 -18.51
N LYS A 119 6.51 -26.88 -18.87
CA LYS A 119 5.40 -27.72 -19.35
C LYS A 119 4.47 -28.17 -18.22
N GLU A 120 5.02 -28.38 -17.03
CA GLU A 120 4.29 -28.78 -15.83
C GLU A 120 3.69 -27.57 -15.09
N GLN A 121 4.19 -26.36 -15.32
CA GLN A 121 3.57 -25.08 -14.92
C GLN A 121 2.30 -24.76 -15.72
N TRP A 122 1.31 -25.64 -15.59
CA TRP A 122 0.01 -25.63 -16.29
C TRP A 122 -0.77 -24.31 -16.11
N TYR A 123 -0.52 -23.61 -15.00
CA TYR A 123 -1.13 -22.34 -14.63
C TYR A 123 -0.57 -21.12 -15.40
N LEU A 124 0.53 -21.29 -16.17
CA LEU A 124 1.18 -20.25 -16.99
C LEU A 124 1.09 -20.47 -18.51
N ASN A 125 0.66 -21.66 -18.96
CA ASN A 125 0.92 -22.17 -20.30
C ASN A 125 -0.32 -22.67 -21.08
N GLY A 126 -1.52 -22.33 -20.61
CA GLY A 126 -2.80 -22.82 -21.14
C GLY A 126 -3.22 -24.21 -20.65
N GLY A 127 -2.55 -24.76 -19.62
CA GLY A 127 -2.79 -26.09 -19.07
C GLY A 127 -3.93 -26.23 -18.05
N ALA A 128 -4.68 -25.15 -17.77
CA ALA A 128 -5.95 -25.22 -17.04
C ALA A 128 -7.00 -26.04 -17.83
N ALA A 129 -7.95 -26.68 -17.14
CA ALA A 129 -8.84 -27.68 -17.75
C ALA A 129 -9.77 -27.17 -18.88
N ASP A 130 -9.98 -25.86 -18.96
CA ASP A 130 -10.74 -25.15 -20.01
C ASP A 130 -9.87 -24.21 -20.87
N GLY A 131 -8.55 -24.20 -20.63
CA GLY A 131 -7.59 -23.32 -21.30
C GLY A 131 -7.57 -21.86 -20.81
N LEU A 132 -8.31 -21.52 -19.75
CA LEU A 132 -8.41 -20.14 -19.22
C LEU A 132 -7.35 -19.85 -18.12
N ASP A 133 -6.07 -19.94 -18.49
CA ASP A 133 -4.96 -19.63 -17.58
C ASP A 133 -4.95 -18.15 -17.08
N MET A 134 -4.04 -17.81 -16.16
CA MET A 134 -3.92 -16.44 -15.58
C MET A 134 -3.41 -15.38 -16.58
N ASN A 135 -3.35 -15.70 -17.88
CA ASN A 135 -3.02 -14.81 -18.99
C ASN A 135 -1.61 -14.18 -18.93
N VAL A 136 -0.71 -14.76 -18.13
CA VAL A 136 0.67 -14.29 -17.92
C VAL A 136 1.43 -14.19 -19.24
N GLY A 137 1.22 -15.16 -20.14
CA GLY A 137 1.78 -15.13 -21.49
C GLY A 137 1.37 -13.93 -22.35
N TYR A 138 0.30 -13.19 -22.01
CA TYR A 138 -0.03 -11.92 -22.66
C TYR A 138 0.76 -10.74 -22.10
N ALA A 139 0.95 -10.67 -20.77
CA ALA A 139 1.83 -9.67 -20.15
C ALA A 139 3.28 -9.80 -20.66
N TRP A 140 3.82 -11.03 -20.69
CA TRP A 140 5.14 -11.31 -21.28
C TRP A 140 5.22 -10.93 -22.77
N ARG A 141 4.15 -11.13 -23.56
CA ARG A 141 4.10 -10.69 -24.98
C ARG A 141 4.10 -9.16 -25.16
N LYS A 142 3.65 -8.40 -24.15
CA LYS A 142 3.76 -6.93 -24.13
C LYS A 142 5.13 -6.42 -23.64
N GLY A 143 5.98 -7.32 -23.12
CA GLY A 143 7.34 -7.03 -22.69
C GLY A 143 7.54 -6.93 -21.18
N TYR A 144 6.46 -6.99 -20.39
CA TYR A 144 6.53 -6.93 -18.92
C TYR A 144 6.90 -8.29 -18.36
N THR A 145 7.87 -8.29 -17.46
CA THR A 145 8.58 -9.47 -16.93
C THR A 145 8.96 -9.33 -15.44
N GLY A 146 8.50 -8.26 -14.78
CA GLY A 146 8.81 -7.91 -13.39
C GLY A 146 10.00 -6.96 -13.24
N LYS A 147 10.56 -6.46 -14.35
CA LYS A 147 11.89 -5.88 -14.37
C LYS A 147 11.98 -4.58 -13.55
N GLY A 148 12.86 -4.58 -12.56
CA GLY A 148 13.09 -3.41 -11.69
C GLY A 148 12.02 -3.22 -10.62
N VAL A 149 11.20 -4.25 -10.37
CA VAL A 149 10.38 -4.38 -9.16
C VAL A 149 11.11 -5.29 -8.18
N VAL A 150 11.03 -4.98 -6.88
CA VAL A 150 11.67 -5.76 -5.81
C VAL A 150 10.59 -6.45 -4.96
N ILE A 151 10.69 -7.78 -4.82
CA ILE A 151 9.79 -8.60 -4.00
C ILE A 151 10.58 -9.27 -2.88
N THR A 152 9.99 -9.39 -1.70
CA THR A 152 10.49 -10.27 -0.64
C THR A 152 9.45 -11.32 -0.25
N ILE A 153 9.93 -12.51 0.10
CA ILE A 153 9.16 -13.59 0.72
C ILE A 153 9.37 -13.53 2.25
N LEU A 154 8.30 -13.43 3.05
CA LEU A 154 8.38 -13.42 4.52
C LEU A 154 8.03 -14.81 5.05
N ASP A 155 9.03 -15.65 5.37
CA ASP A 155 8.80 -17.10 5.51
C ASP A 155 9.94 -17.84 6.27
N ASP A 156 10.18 -19.12 5.98
CA ASP A 156 11.25 -19.96 6.55
C ASP A 156 12.66 -19.66 5.99
N GLY A 157 12.75 -18.91 4.89
CA GLY A 157 13.99 -18.46 4.26
C GLY A 157 13.96 -18.56 2.73
N ILE A 158 15.07 -18.19 2.09
CA ILE A 158 15.26 -18.33 0.63
C ILE A 158 16.66 -18.87 0.38
N GLN A 159 16.81 -19.94 -0.41
CA GLN A 159 18.12 -20.48 -0.77
C GLN A 159 18.81 -19.58 -1.82
N PRO A 160 19.79 -18.73 -1.46
CA PRO A 160 20.27 -17.66 -2.35
C PRO A 160 21.13 -18.18 -3.50
N ASN A 161 21.79 -19.32 -3.28
CA ASN A 161 22.67 -19.98 -4.24
C ASN A 161 21.92 -20.94 -5.19
N HIS A 162 20.60 -21.03 -5.10
CA HIS A 162 19.79 -21.89 -5.97
C HIS A 162 19.96 -21.45 -7.44
N PRO A 163 20.28 -22.35 -8.39
CA PRO A 163 20.66 -21.97 -9.76
C PRO A 163 19.55 -21.28 -10.55
N ASP A 164 18.30 -21.47 -10.14
CA ASP A 164 17.11 -20.85 -10.73
C ASP A 164 16.68 -19.55 -10.01
N LEU A 165 17.36 -19.15 -8.92
CA LEU A 165 17.09 -17.89 -8.19
C LEU A 165 18.30 -16.94 -8.19
N ALA A 166 19.53 -17.45 -8.16
CA ALA A 166 20.76 -16.70 -7.85
C ALA A 166 21.09 -15.53 -8.80
N GLN A 167 20.49 -15.45 -9.99
CA GLN A 167 20.61 -14.28 -10.88
C GLN A 167 19.70 -13.12 -10.47
N ASN A 168 18.53 -13.44 -9.89
CA ASN A 168 17.49 -12.51 -9.49
C ASN A 168 17.52 -12.22 -7.97
N TYR A 169 18.31 -12.99 -7.20
CA TYR A 169 18.46 -12.82 -5.76
C TYR A 169 18.98 -11.42 -5.40
N ASP A 170 18.31 -10.77 -4.45
CA ASP A 170 18.66 -9.44 -3.94
C ASP A 170 18.95 -9.48 -2.43
N PRO A 171 20.22 -9.31 -2.02
CA PRO A 171 20.60 -9.19 -0.61
C PRO A 171 19.93 -8.00 0.10
N SER A 172 19.59 -6.94 -0.62
CA SER A 172 18.93 -5.75 -0.06
C SER A 172 17.44 -5.97 0.19
N ALA A 173 16.87 -7.04 -0.38
CA ALA A 173 15.52 -7.52 -0.12
C ALA A 173 15.49 -8.71 0.88
N SER A 174 16.62 -9.00 1.55
CA SER A 174 16.81 -10.21 2.37
C SER A 174 17.46 -9.96 3.74
N THR A 175 17.08 -10.75 4.75
CA THR A 175 17.72 -10.77 6.09
C THR A 175 17.28 -12.02 6.86
N ASP A 176 18.03 -12.42 7.88
CA ASP A 176 17.60 -13.42 8.85
C ASP A 176 17.25 -12.76 10.19
N ILE A 177 15.98 -12.85 10.59
CA ILE A 177 15.50 -12.35 11.87
C ILE A 177 15.65 -13.40 12.98
N ASN A 178 15.61 -14.70 12.66
CA ASN A 178 15.76 -15.77 13.63
C ASN A 178 17.23 -15.99 14.03
N GLY A 179 18.16 -15.94 13.07
CA GLY A 179 19.61 -15.90 13.30
C GLY A 179 20.15 -14.53 13.69
N ASN A 180 19.40 -13.47 13.35
CA ASN A 180 19.77 -12.06 13.53
C ASN A 180 21.03 -11.65 12.73
N ASP A 181 21.03 -11.99 11.43
CA ASP A 181 22.05 -11.60 10.46
C ASP A 181 21.44 -11.31 9.06
N THR A 182 22.23 -11.44 8.00
CA THR A 182 21.86 -11.05 6.62
C THR A 182 21.74 -12.21 5.64
N ASP A 183 21.97 -13.46 6.06
CA ASP A 183 21.90 -14.65 5.21
C ASP A 183 20.58 -15.41 5.43
N PRO A 184 19.57 -15.27 4.55
CA PRO A 184 18.26 -15.89 4.74
C PRO A 184 18.24 -17.39 4.39
N THR A 185 19.40 -18.05 4.27
CA THR A 185 19.51 -19.45 3.87
C THR A 185 18.75 -20.36 4.85
N PRO A 186 17.80 -21.19 4.39
CA PRO A 186 17.04 -22.11 5.25
C PRO A 186 17.92 -23.13 5.99
N GLN A 187 17.56 -23.50 7.23
CA GLN A 187 18.25 -24.58 7.94
C GLN A 187 17.84 -25.97 7.42
N ASP A 188 18.83 -26.87 7.25
CA ASP A 188 18.65 -28.25 6.74
C ASP A 188 18.07 -29.21 7.80
N ASN A 189 16.85 -28.91 8.26
CA ASN A 189 16.08 -29.77 9.17
C ASN A 189 15.06 -30.66 8.43
N GLY A 190 14.86 -30.43 7.12
CA GLY A 190 13.90 -31.12 6.26
C GLY A 190 12.54 -30.41 6.12
N ASP A 191 12.23 -29.45 6.99
CA ASP A 191 10.98 -28.69 6.97
C ASP A 191 11.15 -27.37 6.22
N ASN A 192 12.24 -26.63 6.45
CA ASN A 192 12.47 -25.29 5.88
C ASN A 192 12.80 -25.32 4.37
N LYS A 193 11.78 -25.20 3.53
CA LYS A 193 11.85 -25.20 2.06
C LYS A 193 10.76 -24.36 1.40
N HIS A 194 9.85 -23.80 2.20
CA HIS A 194 8.61 -23.20 1.80
C HIS A 194 8.84 -21.83 1.14
N GLY A 195 9.58 -20.93 1.79
CA GLY A 195 9.93 -19.62 1.23
C GLY A 195 10.77 -19.71 -0.05
N THR A 196 11.61 -20.75 -0.16
CA THR A 196 12.37 -21.06 -1.38
C THR A 196 11.44 -21.44 -2.54
N ARG A 197 10.45 -22.32 -2.31
CA ARG A 197 9.43 -22.70 -3.31
C ARG A 197 8.63 -21.48 -3.78
N CYS A 198 8.15 -20.67 -2.83
CA CYS A 198 7.44 -19.40 -3.08
C CYS A 198 8.26 -18.42 -3.94
N ALA A 199 9.56 -18.27 -3.65
CA ALA A 199 10.44 -17.38 -4.41
C ALA A 199 10.55 -17.77 -5.90
N GLY A 200 10.54 -19.08 -6.21
CA GLY A 200 10.56 -19.57 -7.59
C GLY A 200 9.31 -19.24 -8.38
N GLU A 201 8.14 -19.25 -7.74
CA GLU A 201 6.87 -18.88 -8.40
C GLU A 201 6.83 -17.40 -8.81
N VAL A 202 7.41 -16.53 -7.98
CA VAL A 202 7.60 -15.12 -8.32
C VAL A 202 8.65 -14.98 -9.42
N ALA A 203 9.87 -15.48 -9.22
CA ALA A 203 11.06 -14.98 -9.93
C ALA A 203 12.08 -16.06 -10.37
N ALA A 204 11.69 -17.33 -10.54
CA ALA A 204 12.56 -18.32 -11.19
C ALA A 204 13.03 -17.85 -12.58
N VAL A 205 14.31 -18.05 -12.89
CA VAL A 205 15.04 -17.39 -13.98
C VAL A 205 14.78 -18.03 -15.33
N ALA A 206 14.01 -17.35 -16.18
CA ALA A 206 13.70 -17.83 -17.52
C ALA A 206 14.94 -18.10 -18.40
N TYR A 207 14.83 -19.12 -19.26
CA TYR A 207 15.79 -19.51 -20.30
C TYR A 207 17.13 -20.12 -19.82
N ASN A 208 17.30 -20.39 -18.51
CA ASN A 208 18.54 -20.94 -17.93
C ASN A 208 18.65 -22.49 -18.06
N ARG A 209 17.55 -23.20 -18.32
CA ARG A 209 17.34 -24.67 -18.32
C ARG A 209 17.35 -25.36 -16.95
N TYR A 210 17.22 -24.61 -15.87
CA TYR A 210 16.84 -25.12 -14.56
C TYR A 210 15.31 -25.10 -14.42
N CYS A 211 14.82 -25.46 -13.22
CA CYS A 211 13.47 -25.92 -12.93
C CYS A 211 12.36 -25.37 -13.85
N GLY A 212 11.98 -24.10 -13.69
CA GLY A 212 10.77 -23.55 -14.30
C GLY A 212 10.95 -22.10 -14.75
N VAL A 213 9.89 -21.30 -14.63
CA VAL A 213 9.88 -19.87 -14.92
C VAL A 213 8.96 -19.16 -13.94
N GLY A 214 9.45 -18.13 -13.25
CA GLY A 214 8.63 -17.29 -12.38
C GLY A 214 7.71 -16.38 -13.19
N ILE A 215 6.57 -15.97 -12.62
CA ILE A 215 5.66 -15.03 -13.28
C ILE A 215 6.38 -13.71 -13.63
N ALA A 216 7.24 -13.26 -12.72
CA ALA A 216 8.06 -12.06 -12.78
C ALA A 216 9.56 -12.43 -12.89
N TYR A 217 9.92 -13.28 -13.86
CA TYR A 217 11.27 -13.84 -14.04
C TYR A 217 12.44 -12.86 -14.26
N ASN A 218 12.21 -11.55 -14.34
CA ASN A 218 13.23 -10.50 -14.37
C ASN A 218 13.16 -9.54 -13.15
N ALA A 219 12.31 -9.83 -12.16
CA ALA A 219 12.24 -9.07 -10.92
C ALA A 219 13.39 -9.44 -9.96
N SER A 220 13.67 -8.53 -9.02
CA SER A 220 14.55 -8.82 -7.88
C SER A 220 13.75 -9.57 -6.81
N ILE A 221 14.30 -10.66 -6.28
CA ILE A 221 13.66 -11.50 -5.27
C ILE A 221 14.56 -11.65 -4.03
N GLY A 222 14.00 -11.39 -2.86
CA GLY A 222 14.65 -11.64 -1.58
C GLY A 222 13.79 -12.49 -0.65
N GLY A 223 14.31 -12.74 0.54
CA GLY A 223 13.60 -13.48 1.58
C GLY A 223 14.00 -13.03 2.97
N VAL A 224 13.00 -12.94 3.84
CA VAL A 224 13.17 -12.69 5.27
C VAL A 224 12.91 -14.01 6.00
N ARG A 225 13.97 -14.63 6.53
CA ARG A 225 13.86 -15.79 7.41
C ARG A 225 13.31 -15.31 8.76
N MET A 226 12.06 -15.64 9.04
CA MET A 226 11.36 -15.23 10.28
C MET A 226 10.47 -16.32 10.91
N LEU A 227 10.05 -17.34 10.16
CA LEU A 227 9.27 -18.48 10.68
C LEU A 227 10.12 -19.59 11.34
N ASP A 228 11.41 -19.66 11.04
CA ASP A 228 12.32 -20.72 11.47
C ASP A 228 12.94 -20.38 12.85
N GLY A 229 12.05 -20.15 13.82
CA GLY A 229 12.34 -19.70 15.18
C GLY A 229 11.10 -19.22 15.95
N LEU A 230 11.30 -18.49 17.06
CA LEU A 230 10.22 -17.93 17.87
C LEU A 230 9.61 -16.68 17.21
N VAL A 231 8.45 -16.83 16.58
CA VAL A 231 7.64 -15.70 16.06
C VAL A 231 6.96 -14.94 17.20
N ASN A 232 6.89 -13.61 17.09
CA ASN A 232 6.15 -12.70 17.98
C ASN A 232 5.98 -11.32 17.31
N ASP A 233 5.14 -10.46 17.89
CA ASP A 233 4.79 -9.12 17.36
C ASP A 233 6.00 -8.26 16.95
N ALA A 234 7.14 -8.37 17.63
CA ALA A 234 8.35 -7.63 17.27
C ALA A 234 9.11 -8.27 16.09
N VAL A 235 9.10 -9.60 15.96
CA VAL A 235 9.64 -10.33 14.80
C VAL A 235 8.78 -10.07 13.56
N GLU A 236 7.46 -10.14 13.69
CA GLU A 236 6.48 -9.83 12.64
C GLU A 236 6.60 -8.37 12.20
N ALA A 237 6.69 -7.42 13.14
CA ALA A 237 6.89 -6.00 12.83
C ALA A 237 8.24 -5.73 12.13
N LYS A 238 9.33 -6.39 12.57
CA LYS A 238 10.65 -6.26 11.93
C LYS A 238 10.62 -6.81 10.50
N ALA A 239 9.93 -7.92 10.25
CA ALA A 239 9.73 -8.48 8.90
C ALA A 239 8.90 -7.54 8.00
N LEU A 240 7.74 -7.07 8.49
CA LEU A 240 6.81 -6.20 7.76
C LEU A 240 7.37 -4.79 7.47
N SER A 241 8.33 -4.32 8.26
CA SER A 241 8.95 -2.98 8.10
C SER A 241 10.35 -3.02 7.46
N PHE A 242 10.92 -4.21 7.23
CA PHE A 242 12.23 -4.38 6.62
C PHE A 242 12.32 -3.69 5.25
N ASN A 243 13.30 -2.81 5.07
CA ASN A 243 13.68 -2.15 3.81
C ASN A 243 12.52 -1.62 2.93
N THR A 244 11.48 -1.05 3.55
CA THR A 244 10.25 -0.50 2.91
C THR A 244 10.45 0.62 1.88
N HIS A 245 11.66 1.15 1.70
CA HIS A 245 11.99 2.09 0.61
C HIS A 245 12.65 1.41 -0.61
N HIS A 246 13.08 0.17 -0.47
CA HIS A 246 13.71 -0.66 -1.52
C HIS A 246 12.76 -1.74 -2.04
N ILE A 247 12.06 -2.43 -1.13
CA ILE A 247 11.11 -3.51 -1.46
C ILE A 247 9.77 -2.90 -1.90
N ASP A 248 9.24 -3.34 -3.05
CA ASP A 248 7.89 -2.99 -3.52
C ASP A 248 6.81 -3.91 -2.94
N ILE A 249 7.05 -5.22 -2.97
CA ILE A 249 6.03 -6.25 -2.69
C ILE A 249 6.53 -7.21 -1.61
N TYR A 250 5.67 -7.50 -0.65
CA TYR A 250 5.90 -8.47 0.42
C TYR A 250 4.89 -9.61 0.22
N SER A 251 5.37 -10.84 0.03
CA SER A 251 4.53 -12.02 -0.03
C SER A 251 4.66 -12.80 1.26
N ALA A 252 3.53 -13.09 1.92
CA ALA A 252 3.48 -13.86 3.15
C ALA A 252 2.37 -14.92 3.09
N SER A 253 2.63 -16.05 3.74
CA SER A 253 1.80 -17.25 3.68
C SER A 253 1.59 -17.88 5.07
N TRP A 254 1.61 -17.05 6.11
CA TRP A 254 1.51 -17.40 7.53
C TRP A 254 0.44 -16.55 8.23
N GLY A 255 0.00 -17.01 9.41
CA GLY A 255 -1.04 -16.39 10.22
C GLY A 255 -1.24 -17.18 11.52
N PRO A 256 -2.43 -17.11 12.14
CA PRO A 256 -2.82 -17.97 13.26
C PRO A 256 -2.88 -19.47 12.89
N GLU A 257 -3.19 -20.34 13.85
CA GLU A 257 -3.36 -21.77 13.60
C GLU A 257 -4.66 -22.04 12.79
N ASP A 258 -4.53 -22.61 11.59
CA ASP A 258 -5.59 -22.93 10.60
C ASP A 258 -6.57 -24.05 11.05
N ASP A 259 -7.16 -23.92 12.24
CA ASP A 259 -7.66 -25.02 13.06
C ASP A 259 -9.18 -25.09 13.29
N GLY A 260 -9.94 -24.09 12.80
CA GLY A 260 -11.38 -23.99 12.97
C GLY A 260 -11.85 -23.51 14.34
N LYS A 261 -10.94 -23.03 15.22
CA LYS A 261 -11.21 -22.56 16.61
C LYS A 261 -10.53 -21.22 16.93
N THR A 262 -9.37 -20.91 16.35
CA THR A 262 -8.54 -19.74 16.70
C THR A 262 -9.14 -18.44 16.14
N VAL A 263 -8.91 -17.31 16.81
CA VAL A 263 -9.25 -15.96 16.33
C VAL A 263 -8.15 -15.05 16.86
N ASP A 264 -7.25 -14.62 15.99
CA ASP A 264 -6.06 -13.84 16.36
C ASP A 264 -5.52 -13.05 15.16
N GLY A 265 -4.57 -12.14 15.36
CA GLY A 265 -4.08 -11.26 14.29
C GLY A 265 -2.89 -10.39 14.69
N PRO A 266 -2.52 -9.41 13.84
CA PRO A 266 -1.35 -8.57 14.07
C PRO A 266 -1.43 -7.79 15.38
N GLY A 267 -0.43 -8.00 16.22
CA GLY A 267 -0.23 -7.25 17.45
C GLY A 267 0.05 -5.75 17.21
N PRO A 268 0.21 -4.96 18.29
CA PRO A 268 0.38 -3.51 18.19
C PRO A 268 1.56 -3.08 17.30
N LEU A 269 2.68 -3.81 17.31
CA LEU A 269 3.85 -3.49 16.50
C LEU A 269 3.66 -3.91 15.04
N ALA A 270 3.18 -5.13 14.77
CA ALA A 270 2.90 -5.63 13.43
C ALA A 270 1.84 -4.76 12.72
N ARG A 271 0.81 -4.35 13.45
CA ARG A 271 -0.21 -3.40 12.96
C ARG A 271 0.38 -2.01 12.67
N ARG A 272 1.31 -1.52 13.50
CA ARG A 272 2.03 -0.26 13.23
C ARG A 272 2.99 -0.40 12.03
N ALA A 273 3.60 -1.56 11.82
CA ALA A 273 4.44 -1.87 10.67
C ALA A 273 3.63 -1.88 9.36
N PHE A 274 2.45 -2.52 9.33
CA PHE A 274 1.52 -2.42 8.18
C PHE A 274 1.17 -0.96 7.85
N ILE A 275 0.75 -0.18 8.85
CA ILE A 275 0.38 1.24 8.66
C ILE A 275 1.57 2.04 8.11
N ASN A 276 2.78 1.86 8.66
CA ASN A 276 3.99 2.51 8.17
C ASN A 276 4.34 2.07 6.74
N GLY A 277 4.21 0.78 6.44
CA GLY A 277 4.42 0.21 5.10
C GLY A 277 3.50 0.85 4.07
N VAL A 278 2.19 0.90 4.31
CA VAL A 278 1.22 1.46 3.33
C VAL A 278 1.22 3.00 3.25
N THR A 279 1.82 3.70 4.22
CA THR A 279 1.89 5.18 4.21
C THR A 279 3.23 5.73 3.72
N ASN A 280 4.35 5.16 4.16
CA ASN A 280 5.69 5.66 3.87
C ASN A 280 6.47 4.78 2.88
N GLY A 281 6.09 3.49 2.74
CA GLY A 281 6.74 2.56 1.85
C GLY A 281 6.77 3.03 0.39
N ARG A 282 7.79 2.60 -0.36
CA ARG A 282 8.00 2.89 -1.79
C ARG A 282 7.97 4.38 -2.14
N GLY A 283 8.48 5.22 -1.22
CA GLY A 283 8.48 6.68 -1.35
C GLY A 283 7.09 7.32 -1.19
N GLY A 284 6.28 6.81 -0.25
CA GLY A 284 4.94 7.33 0.02
C GLY A 284 3.83 6.79 -0.90
N LYS A 285 4.11 5.76 -1.70
CA LYS A 285 3.09 5.03 -2.49
C LYS A 285 2.42 3.91 -1.71
N GLY A 286 3.08 3.46 -0.64
CA GLY A 286 2.72 2.32 0.19
C GLY A 286 3.19 0.99 -0.38
N SER A 287 3.86 0.21 0.46
CA SER A 287 4.22 -1.20 0.24
C SER A 287 2.99 -2.04 -0.10
N ILE A 288 3.18 -3.04 -0.96
CA ILE A 288 2.11 -3.95 -1.37
C ILE A 288 2.29 -5.27 -0.60
N PHE A 289 1.39 -5.56 0.34
CA PHE A 289 1.40 -6.83 1.09
C PHE A 289 0.43 -7.82 0.44
N ILE A 290 0.92 -8.97 -0.01
CA ILE A 290 0.13 -10.08 -0.56
C ILE A 290 0.09 -11.19 0.48
N TRP A 291 -1.10 -11.75 0.74
CA TRP A 291 -1.32 -12.70 1.82
C TRP A 291 -2.10 -13.93 1.36
N ALA A 292 -1.71 -15.11 1.82
CA ALA A 292 -2.50 -16.34 1.62
C ALA A 292 -3.73 -16.34 2.53
N SER A 293 -4.88 -16.81 2.04
CA SER A 293 -6.16 -16.82 2.79
C SER A 293 -6.34 -18.02 3.75
N GLY A 294 -5.26 -18.55 4.34
CA GLY A 294 -5.31 -19.73 5.22
C GLY A 294 -5.59 -21.07 4.53
N ASN A 295 -5.36 -22.18 5.23
CA ASN A 295 -5.53 -23.57 4.75
C ASN A 295 -6.52 -24.40 5.61
N GLY A 296 -7.25 -23.74 6.53
CA GLY A 296 -8.17 -24.33 7.50
C GLY A 296 -9.50 -24.84 6.93
N GLY A 297 -9.68 -24.90 5.60
CA GLY A 297 -10.91 -25.32 4.96
C GLY A 297 -11.38 -26.73 5.34
N ARG A 298 -10.44 -27.64 5.69
CA ARG A 298 -10.76 -28.98 6.23
C ARG A 298 -11.33 -28.93 7.65
N HIS A 299 -10.97 -27.91 8.42
CA HIS A 299 -11.35 -27.67 9.81
C HIS A 299 -12.58 -26.77 9.95
N THR A 300 -13.25 -26.46 8.82
CA THR A 300 -14.36 -25.49 8.74
C THR A 300 -13.99 -24.10 9.24
N ASP A 301 -12.76 -23.66 8.95
CA ASP A 301 -12.32 -22.30 9.27
C ASP A 301 -12.75 -21.25 8.23
N SER A 302 -12.62 -19.99 8.61
CA SER A 302 -13.11 -18.80 7.93
C SER A 302 -12.10 -17.67 8.17
N CYS A 303 -11.26 -17.39 7.17
CA CYS A 303 -10.16 -16.41 7.14
C CYS A 303 -10.50 -14.94 7.53
N ASN A 304 -11.76 -14.63 7.83
CA ASN A 304 -12.16 -13.41 8.56
C ASN A 304 -11.83 -13.48 10.08
N CYS A 305 -11.42 -14.65 10.59
CA CYS A 305 -10.90 -14.90 11.93
C CYS A 305 -9.38 -14.74 12.03
N ASP A 306 -8.67 -14.73 10.90
CA ASP A 306 -7.27 -14.33 10.80
C ASP A 306 -7.18 -12.81 10.57
N GLY A 307 -6.63 -12.07 11.53
CA GLY A 307 -6.45 -10.62 11.42
C GLY A 307 -5.48 -10.16 10.32
N TYR A 308 -4.66 -11.06 9.76
CA TYR A 308 -3.76 -10.76 8.63
C TYR A 308 -4.50 -10.80 7.29
N ALA A 309 -5.19 -11.90 6.96
CA ALA A 309 -6.06 -12.00 5.79
C ALA A 309 -7.32 -11.11 5.90
N ASN A 310 -7.75 -10.75 7.11
CA ASN A 310 -8.86 -9.81 7.39
C ASN A 310 -8.42 -8.32 7.43
N SER A 311 -7.15 -8.01 7.13
CA SER A 311 -6.62 -6.65 7.11
C SER A 311 -6.99 -5.91 5.80
N ILE A 312 -7.22 -4.59 5.88
CA ILE A 312 -7.39 -3.75 4.68
C ILE A 312 -6.06 -3.48 3.96
N PHE A 313 -4.93 -3.69 4.66
CA PHE A 313 -3.59 -3.38 4.15
C PHE A 313 -2.97 -4.53 3.34
N THR A 314 -3.57 -5.72 3.42
CA THR A 314 -3.17 -6.91 2.67
C THR A 314 -4.04 -7.09 1.43
N ILE A 315 -3.52 -7.81 0.45
CA ILE A 315 -4.26 -8.38 -0.65
C ILE A 315 -4.40 -9.87 -0.32
N SER A 316 -5.52 -10.25 0.30
CA SER A 316 -5.84 -11.65 0.61
C SER A 316 -6.17 -12.42 -0.68
N ILE A 317 -5.45 -13.50 -0.91
CA ILE A 317 -5.50 -14.33 -2.12
C ILE A 317 -5.81 -15.77 -1.75
N SER A 318 -6.80 -16.35 -2.43
CA SER A 318 -7.15 -17.76 -2.29
C SER A 318 -6.84 -18.60 -3.54
N SER A 319 -7.17 -19.89 -3.50
CA SER A 319 -6.76 -20.90 -4.48
C SER A 319 -7.90 -21.47 -5.31
N ALA A 320 -7.68 -21.62 -6.62
CA ALA A 320 -8.48 -22.47 -7.49
C ALA A 320 -7.71 -23.74 -7.89
N THR A 321 -8.40 -24.88 -8.04
CA THR A 321 -7.80 -26.09 -8.64
C THR A 321 -7.66 -25.97 -10.16
N GLN A 322 -6.91 -26.89 -10.79
CA GLN A 322 -6.78 -26.99 -12.25
C GLN A 322 -8.12 -27.11 -13.00
N GLY A 323 -9.15 -27.68 -12.36
CA GLY A 323 -10.52 -27.73 -12.90
C GLY A 323 -11.32 -26.42 -12.79
N GLY A 324 -10.87 -25.47 -11.97
CA GLY A 324 -11.62 -24.26 -11.59
C GLY A 324 -12.66 -24.51 -10.50
N TYR A 325 -12.31 -25.32 -9.49
CA TYR A 325 -13.14 -25.66 -8.32
C TYR A 325 -12.47 -25.18 -7.02
N LYS A 326 -13.21 -25.23 -5.90
CA LYS A 326 -12.67 -25.03 -4.55
C LYS A 326 -11.73 -26.20 -4.16
N PRO A 327 -10.46 -25.94 -3.76
CA PRO A 327 -9.62 -26.95 -3.13
C PRO A 327 -10.05 -27.24 -1.68
N TRP A 328 -9.73 -28.44 -1.21
CA TRP A 328 -10.17 -28.97 0.10
C TRP A 328 -9.65 -28.20 1.32
N TYR A 329 -8.56 -27.46 1.17
CA TYR A 329 -7.93 -26.63 2.21
C TYR A 329 -8.46 -25.18 2.22
N LEU A 330 -9.24 -24.75 1.22
CA LEU A 330 -9.65 -23.35 1.10
C LEU A 330 -10.64 -22.91 2.19
N GLU A 331 -10.33 -21.82 2.88
CA GLU A 331 -11.23 -21.12 3.78
C GLU A 331 -12.13 -20.13 3.05
N GLU A 332 -13.35 -19.95 3.56
CA GLU A 332 -14.32 -19.02 2.98
C GLU A 332 -14.50 -17.81 3.90
N CYS A 333 -14.23 -16.62 3.37
CA CYS A 333 -14.36 -15.37 4.10
C CYS A 333 -14.60 -14.20 3.13
N SER A 334 -14.92 -13.02 3.64
CA SER A 334 -15.25 -11.86 2.78
C SER A 334 -14.14 -10.85 2.61
N SER A 335 -12.97 -11.07 3.19
CA SER A 335 -11.76 -10.26 2.94
C SER A 335 -10.98 -10.66 1.68
N THR A 336 -11.07 -11.93 1.26
CA THR A 336 -10.43 -12.48 0.05
C THR A 336 -10.74 -11.63 -1.18
N LEU A 337 -9.72 -10.98 -1.77
CA LEU A 337 -9.91 -10.03 -2.87
C LEU A 337 -10.00 -10.73 -4.23
N ALA A 338 -9.21 -11.80 -4.42
CA ALA A 338 -9.12 -12.55 -5.66
C ALA A 338 -8.58 -13.98 -5.44
N SER A 339 -8.27 -14.69 -6.52
CA SER A 339 -7.59 -15.98 -6.46
C SER A 339 -6.61 -16.17 -7.61
N THR A 340 -5.66 -17.06 -7.39
CA THR A 340 -4.79 -17.66 -8.40
C THR A 340 -4.99 -19.17 -8.41
N TYR A 341 -4.22 -19.88 -9.22
CA TYR A 341 -4.21 -21.34 -9.18
C TYR A 341 -3.29 -21.87 -8.08
N SER A 342 -3.62 -23.05 -7.56
CA SER A 342 -2.72 -23.89 -6.75
C SER A 342 -3.12 -25.37 -6.92
N SER A 343 -2.64 -26.25 -6.06
CA SER A 343 -3.01 -27.67 -6.04
C SER A 343 -4.49 -27.92 -5.76
N GLY A 344 -4.99 -29.08 -6.21
CA GLY A 344 -6.38 -29.49 -6.00
C GLY A 344 -6.52 -30.86 -5.33
N THR A 345 -7.37 -31.70 -5.91
CA THR A 345 -7.61 -33.07 -5.44
C THR A 345 -6.42 -33.96 -5.83
N PRO A 346 -5.69 -34.58 -4.86
CA PRO A 346 -4.53 -35.42 -5.17
C PRO A 346 -4.87 -36.54 -6.15
N GLY A 347 -4.04 -36.70 -7.19
CA GLY A 347 -4.24 -37.69 -8.26
C GLY A 347 -5.31 -37.33 -9.30
N ARG A 348 -5.97 -36.17 -9.21
CA ARG A 348 -6.92 -35.66 -10.20
C ARG A 348 -6.49 -34.30 -10.78
N ASP A 349 -6.18 -33.35 -9.91
CA ASP A 349 -5.65 -32.03 -10.30
C ASP A 349 -4.12 -32.05 -10.16
N LYS A 350 -3.40 -31.30 -11.00
CA LYS A 350 -1.96 -31.04 -10.79
C LYS A 350 -1.72 -30.09 -9.62
N SER A 351 -0.55 -30.23 -9.00
CA SER A 351 0.01 -29.31 -8.01
C SER A 351 0.82 -28.18 -8.69
N VAL A 352 1.45 -27.32 -7.89
CA VAL A 352 2.34 -26.25 -8.36
C VAL A 352 3.74 -26.81 -8.60
N ALA A 353 4.28 -26.53 -9.78
CA ALA A 353 5.67 -26.78 -10.13
C ALA A 353 6.52 -25.53 -9.96
N THR A 354 7.62 -25.63 -9.22
CA THR A 354 8.54 -24.53 -8.85
C THR A 354 9.91 -25.09 -8.44
N VAL A 355 10.82 -24.24 -7.97
CA VAL A 355 12.11 -24.62 -7.35
C VAL A 355 11.88 -25.34 -6.01
N ASP A 356 12.89 -26.04 -5.49
CA ASP A 356 12.84 -26.62 -4.14
C ASP A 356 14.19 -26.44 -3.42
N MET A 357 14.18 -26.51 -2.09
CA MET A 357 15.41 -26.36 -1.29
C MET A 357 16.22 -27.65 -1.31
N ASP A 358 17.48 -27.57 -1.73
CA ASP A 358 18.47 -28.64 -1.54
C ASP A 358 19.87 -28.04 -1.31
N VAL A 359 20.41 -28.21 -0.09
CA VAL A 359 21.73 -27.69 0.30
C VAL A 359 22.86 -28.21 -0.60
N GLN A 360 22.71 -29.41 -1.16
CA GLN A 360 23.70 -30.04 -2.04
C GLN A 360 23.54 -29.66 -3.53
N LEU A 361 22.52 -28.87 -3.88
CA LEU A 361 22.17 -28.44 -5.24
C LEU A 361 22.09 -29.61 -6.25
N ARG A 362 21.56 -30.75 -5.81
CA ARG A 362 21.42 -31.99 -6.59
C ARG A 362 20.40 -31.77 -7.72
N PRO A 363 20.76 -31.92 -9.01
CA PRO A 363 19.90 -31.54 -10.15
C PRO A 363 18.53 -32.22 -10.26
N ASP A 364 18.31 -33.29 -9.49
CA ASP A 364 17.06 -34.06 -9.39
C ASP A 364 16.24 -33.75 -8.14
N HIS A 365 16.75 -32.95 -7.19
CA HIS A 365 16.08 -32.55 -5.95
C HIS A 365 15.79 -31.04 -5.87
N ILE A 366 16.54 -30.19 -6.58
CA ILE A 366 16.37 -28.72 -6.60
C ILE A 366 15.05 -28.21 -7.22
N CYS A 367 14.13 -29.09 -7.64
CA CYS A 367 12.88 -28.72 -8.28
C CYS A 367 11.73 -29.57 -7.76
N THR A 368 10.55 -28.99 -7.59
CA THR A 368 9.34 -29.71 -7.17
C THR A 368 8.19 -29.56 -8.18
N VAL A 369 7.31 -30.55 -8.21
CA VAL A 369 5.99 -30.47 -8.87
C VAL A 369 4.84 -30.54 -7.87
N ASP A 370 5.15 -30.58 -6.57
CA ASP A 370 4.27 -30.90 -5.46
C ASP A 370 4.21 -29.78 -4.40
N HIS A 371 4.21 -28.51 -4.83
CA HIS A 371 3.84 -27.39 -3.96
C HIS A 371 2.31 -27.16 -3.98
N THR A 372 1.76 -26.71 -2.86
CA THR A 372 0.35 -26.89 -2.48
C THR A 372 -0.11 -25.81 -1.49
N GLY A 373 -1.43 -25.64 -1.33
CA GLY A 373 -2.04 -24.74 -0.35
C GLY A 373 -2.37 -23.35 -0.92
N THR A 374 -3.01 -22.49 -0.12
CA THR A 374 -3.12 -21.05 -0.42
C THR A 374 -1.76 -20.34 -0.40
N SER A 375 -0.80 -20.95 0.30
CA SER A 375 0.58 -20.50 0.43
C SER A 375 1.34 -20.40 -0.89
N ALA A 376 0.98 -21.20 -1.91
CA ALA A 376 1.49 -21.08 -3.29
C ALA A 376 0.71 -20.05 -4.14
N SER A 377 -0.53 -19.72 -3.76
CA SER A 377 -1.33 -18.73 -4.48
C SER A 377 -0.86 -17.29 -4.24
N ALA A 378 -0.46 -16.94 -3.02
CA ALA A 378 0.04 -15.61 -2.70
C ALA A 378 1.32 -15.21 -3.51
N PRO A 379 2.35 -16.08 -3.64
CA PRO A 379 3.50 -15.83 -4.53
C PRO A 379 3.12 -15.59 -6.00
N LEU A 380 2.20 -16.39 -6.55
CA LEU A 380 1.74 -16.20 -7.93
C LEU A 380 1.05 -14.83 -8.10
N ALA A 381 0.22 -14.42 -7.13
CA ALA A 381 -0.39 -13.09 -7.13
C ALA A 381 0.64 -11.97 -6.96
N ALA A 382 1.68 -12.15 -6.15
CA ALA A 382 2.78 -11.20 -6.00
C ALA A 382 3.56 -11.01 -7.31
N GLY A 383 3.83 -12.11 -8.03
CA GLY A 383 4.41 -12.07 -9.38
C GLY A 383 3.52 -11.30 -10.37
N ILE A 384 2.21 -11.51 -10.36
CA ILE A 384 1.28 -10.78 -11.25
C ILE A 384 1.26 -9.28 -10.89
N CYS A 385 1.26 -8.94 -9.60
CA CYS A 385 1.34 -7.56 -9.13
C CYS A 385 2.65 -6.88 -9.58
N ALA A 386 3.78 -7.61 -9.60
CA ALA A 386 5.05 -7.09 -10.12
C ALA A 386 4.98 -6.75 -11.63
N LEU A 387 4.29 -7.56 -12.44
CA LEU A 387 4.08 -7.24 -13.87
C LEU A 387 3.27 -5.95 -14.03
N ALA A 388 2.21 -5.76 -13.24
CA ALA A 388 1.41 -4.55 -13.25
C ALA A 388 2.19 -3.32 -12.74
N LEU A 389 3.14 -3.51 -11.82
CA LEU A 389 3.95 -2.44 -11.25
C LEU A 389 5.09 -2.00 -12.17
N GLU A 390 5.70 -2.90 -12.93
CA GLU A 390 6.60 -2.55 -14.05
C GLU A 390 5.84 -1.72 -15.11
N ALA A 391 4.59 -2.09 -15.41
CA ALA A 391 3.74 -1.35 -16.34
C ALA A 391 3.34 0.06 -15.85
N ASN A 392 3.30 0.28 -14.53
CA ASN A 392 3.03 1.60 -13.97
C ASN A 392 3.63 1.79 -12.55
N THR A 393 4.87 2.27 -12.49
CA THR A 393 5.62 2.41 -11.23
C THR A 393 5.09 3.47 -10.26
N VAL A 394 4.05 4.26 -10.62
CA VAL A 394 3.40 5.21 -9.70
C VAL A 394 2.16 4.64 -9.00
N LEU A 395 1.76 3.39 -9.27
CA LEU A 395 0.66 2.74 -8.55
C LEU A 395 0.92 2.70 -7.03
N THR A 396 -0.09 3.12 -6.27
CA THR A 396 -0.17 2.97 -4.82
C THR A 396 -0.68 1.57 -4.42
N TRP A 397 -0.57 1.22 -3.14
CA TRP A 397 -1.14 -0.04 -2.61
C TRP A 397 -2.64 -0.19 -2.92
N ARG A 398 -3.43 0.88 -2.76
CA ARG A 398 -4.85 0.94 -3.13
C ARG A 398 -5.08 0.84 -4.63
N ASP A 399 -4.24 1.46 -5.46
CA ASP A 399 -4.35 1.33 -6.91
C ASP A 399 -4.20 -0.14 -7.33
N MET A 400 -3.28 -0.89 -6.72
CA MET A 400 -3.12 -2.32 -7.00
C MET A 400 -4.37 -3.12 -6.62
N GLN A 401 -4.98 -2.88 -5.45
CA GLN A 401 -6.25 -3.49 -5.07
C GLN A 401 -7.38 -3.17 -6.07
N HIS A 402 -7.52 -1.91 -6.50
CA HIS A 402 -8.49 -1.52 -7.54
C HIS A 402 -8.22 -2.23 -8.88
N LEU A 403 -6.96 -2.38 -9.31
CA LEU A 403 -6.62 -3.12 -10.53
C LEU A 403 -7.05 -4.59 -10.43
N VAL A 404 -6.81 -5.26 -9.30
CA VAL A 404 -7.25 -6.64 -9.06
C VAL A 404 -8.77 -6.76 -9.17
N VAL A 405 -9.53 -5.94 -8.41
CA VAL A 405 -11.01 -5.93 -8.42
C VAL A 405 -11.59 -5.65 -9.82
N MET A 406 -10.89 -4.84 -10.63
CA MET A 406 -11.32 -4.44 -11.97
C MET A 406 -10.97 -5.42 -13.10
N THR A 407 -10.12 -6.42 -12.84
CA THR A 407 -9.57 -7.29 -13.91
C THR A 407 -9.59 -8.78 -13.61
N SER A 408 -9.76 -9.19 -12.35
CA SER A 408 -10.05 -10.59 -12.00
C SER A 408 -11.33 -11.08 -12.69
N ARG A 409 -11.33 -12.36 -13.07
CA ARG A 409 -12.37 -12.99 -13.89
C ARG A 409 -13.06 -14.09 -13.10
N SER A 410 -14.37 -13.97 -12.93
CA SER A 410 -15.21 -15.06 -12.39
C SER A 410 -15.24 -16.26 -13.33
N GLN A 411 -15.31 -16.04 -14.65
CA GLN A 411 -15.65 -17.04 -15.68
C GLN A 411 -14.97 -18.42 -15.54
N PRO A 412 -13.64 -18.56 -15.29
CA PRO A 412 -13.00 -19.88 -15.15
C PRO A 412 -13.52 -20.68 -13.95
N LEU A 413 -14.05 -19.98 -12.96
CA LEU A 413 -14.44 -20.47 -11.63
C LEU A 413 -15.97 -20.48 -11.41
N GLU A 414 -16.76 -20.11 -12.42
CA GLU A 414 -18.25 -20.16 -12.37
C GLU A 414 -18.84 -21.59 -12.44
N LYS A 415 -17.97 -22.61 -12.43
CA LYS A 415 -18.36 -24.03 -12.26
C LYS A 415 -18.63 -24.40 -10.80
N GLU A 416 -18.14 -23.57 -9.87
CA GLU A 416 -18.27 -23.71 -8.43
C GLU A 416 -19.40 -22.79 -7.92
N GLU A 417 -20.22 -23.29 -6.99
CA GLU A 417 -21.36 -22.53 -6.44
C GLU A 417 -20.90 -21.52 -5.37
N GLY A 418 -21.68 -20.45 -5.16
CA GLY A 418 -21.39 -19.40 -4.18
C GLY A 418 -21.00 -18.03 -4.78
N TRP A 419 -21.27 -17.80 -6.06
CA TRP A 419 -21.16 -16.49 -6.70
C TRP A 419 -22.37 -15.61 -6.41
N ILE A 420 -22.14 -14.41 -5.86
CA ILE A 420 -23.14 -13.35 -5.73
C ILE A 420 -22.84 -12.19 -6.70
N VAL A 421 -23.86 -11.39 -7.02
CA VAL A 421 -23.71 -10.18 -7.84
C VAL A 421 -23.94 -8.97 -6.95
N ASN A 422 -22.95 -8.09 -6.86
CA ASN A 422 -23.00 -6.93 -5.97
C ASN A 422 -23.81 -5.75 -6.53
N GLY A 423 -23.95 -4.68 -5.77
CA GLY A 423 -24.78 -3.51 -6.11
C GLY A 423 -24.40 -2.90 -7.46
N VAL A 424 -23.09 -2.81 -7.71
CA VAL A 424 -22.46 -2.33 -8.96
C VAL A 424 -22.20 -3.42 -10.01
N LYS A 425 -22.90 -4.56 -9.88
CA LYS A 425 -23.02 -5.65 -10.86
C LYS A 425 -21.72 -6.42 -11.16
N ARG A 426 -20.72 -6.36 -10.27
CA ARG A 426 -19.60 -7.30 -10.29
C ARG A 426 -20.02 -8.64 -9.66
N LYS A 427 -19.47 -9.74 -10.18
CA LYS A 427 -19.53 -11.05 -9.51
C LYS A 427 -18.44 -11.13 -8.44
N VAL A 428 -18.79 -11.63 -7.26
CA VAL A 428 -17.87 -11.84 -6.14
C VAL A 428 -18.26 -13.12 -5.39
N SER A 429 -17.32 -13.79 -4.74
CA SER A 429 -17.56 -15.04 -3.99
C SER A 429 -16.67 -15.12 -2.76
N HIS A 430 -17.22 -15.61 -1.63
CA HIS A 430 -16.46 -15.89 -0.41
C HIS A 430 -15.33 -16.92 -0.59
N LYS A 431 -15.37 -17.68 -1.69
CA LYS A 431 -14.30 -18.63 -2.08
C LYS A 431 -13.17 -17.97 -2.85
N PHE A 432 -13.47 -16.98 -3.71
CA PHE A 432 -12.53 -16.53 -4.75
C PHE A 432 -12.38 -15.01 -4.89
N GLY A 433 -12.99 -14.23 -4.00
CA GLY A 433 -13.12 -12.79 -4.17
C GLY A 433 -13.77 -12.43 -5.51
N TYR A 434 -13.17 -11.49 -6.25
CA TYR A 434 -13.60 -11.14 -7.61
C TYR A 434 -13.16 -12.15 -8.70
N GLY A 435 -12.52 -13.26 -8.32
CA GLY A 435 -12.17 -14.38 -9.19
C GLY A 435 -10.70 -14.47 -9.57
N LEU A 436 -10.43 -15.22 -10.64
CA LEU A 436 -9.08 -15.55 -11.08
C LEU A 436 -8.37 -14.32 -11.66
N MET A 437 -7.21 -13.97 -11.13
CA MET A 437 -6.39 -12.85 -11.61
C MET A 437 -6.00 -13.02 -13.09
N ASP A 438 -6.04 -11.93 -13.86
CA ASP A 438 -5.63 -11.88 -15.26
C ASP A 438 -4.48 -10.88 -15.41
N ALA A 439 -3.25 -11.40 -15.53
CA ALA A 439 -2.04 -10.59 -15.61
C ALA A 439 -2.02 -9.69 -16.85
N GLY A 440 -2.59 -10.16 -17.97
CA GLY A 440 -2.64 -9.40 -19.22
C GLY A 440 -3.58 -8.20 -19.16
N GLN A 441 -4.70 -8.34 -18.44
CA GLN A 441 -5.66 -7.28 -18.18
C GLN A 441 -5.15 -6.31 -17.10
N MET A 442 -4.57 -6.81 -15.99
CA MET A 442 -3.95 -5.97 -14.96
C MET A 442 -2.90 -5.03 -15.55
N VAL A 443 -1.96 -5.57 -16.33
CA VAL A 443 -0.93 -4.79 -17.05
C VAL A 443 -1.55 -3.76 -18.00
N SER A 444 -2.57 -4.15 -18.78
CA SER A 444 -3.16 -3.26 -19.79
C SER A 444 -4.03 -2.16 -19.21
N LEU A 445 -4.58 -2.35 -18.00
CA LEU A 445 -5.26 -1.31 -17.24
C LEU A 445 -4.25 -0.42 -16.49
N ALA A 446 -3.18 -1.00 -15.93
CA ALA A 446 -2.11 -0.30 -15.24
C ALA A 446 -1.47 0.79 -16.11
N GLU A 447 -1.11 0.50 -17.36
CA GLU A 447 -0.57 1.45 -18.35
C GLU A 447 -1.39 2.75 -18.45
N GLN A 448 -2.71 2.64 -18.31
CA GLN A 448 -3.67 3.72 -18.52
C GLN A 448 -4.12 4.38 -17.21
N TRP A 449 -3.77 3.81 -16.06
CA TRP A 449 -4.29 4.19 -14.75
C TRP A 449 -3.77 5.57 -14.29
N ILE A 450 -4.67 6.33 -13.68
CA ILE A 450 -4.38 7.53 -12.88
C ILE A 450 -4.79 7.19 -11.44
N SER A 451 -3.87 7.39 -10.49
CA SER A 451 -4.09 6.97 -9.11
C SER A 451 -5.39 7.49 -8.50
N VAL A 452 -5.99 6.67 -7.64
CA VAL A 452 -7.26 6.96 -6.96
C VAL A 452 -7.16 8.19 -6.04
N PRO A 453 -8.29 8.84 -5.69
CA PRO A 453 -8.31 9.90 -4.68
C PRO A 453 -7.73 9.41 -3.32
N PRO A 454 -7.31 10.33 -2.43
CA PRO A 454 -6.98 10.01 -1.04
C PRO A 454 -8.08 9.17 -0.38
N GLN A 455 -7.70 8.23 0.48
CA GLN A 455 -8.68 7.38 1.17
C GLN A 455 -9.41 8.21 2.24
N HIS A 456 -10.73 8.16 2.21
CA HIS A 456 -11.60 8.69 3.25
C HIS A 456 -12.03 7.55 4.16
N ILE A 457 -12.16 7.82 5.46
CA ILE A 457 -12.57 6.84 6.48
C ILE A 457 -13.81 7.37 7.20
N CYS A 458 -14.98 6.86 6.83
CA CYS A 458 -16.23 7.18 7.48
C CYS A 458 -16.54 6.12 8.55
N LYS A 459 -16.70 6.55 9.82
CA LYS A 459 -17.21 5.69 10.90
C LYS A 459 -18.69 5.97 11.10
N SER A 460 -19.49 4.92 11.20
CA SER A 460 -20.88 5.03 11.67
C SER A 460 -20.93 5.31 13.18
N GLN A 461 -22.13 5.61 13.68
CA GLN A 461 -22.42 5.51 15.11
C GLN A 461 -22.08 4.09 15.62
N GLU A 462 -21.50 4.00 16.82
CA GLU A 462 -21.33 2.73 17.52
C GLU A 462 -22.62 2.43 18.30
N ILE A 463 -23.26 1.29 18.01
CA ILE A 463 -24.49 0.87 18.70
C ILE A 463 -24.08 -0.02 19.87
N ASN A 464 -24.12 0.57 21.07
CA ASN A 464 -23.90 -0.06 22.37
C ASN A 464 -25.25 -0.47 22.98
N GLU A 465 -25.79 -1.60 22.53
CA GLU A 465 -27.07 -2.15 22.99
C GLU A 465 -26.98 -3.67 23.16
N ASP A 466 -27.20 -4.18 24.37
CA ASP A 466 -27.28 -5.62 24.64
C ASP A 466 -28.51 -6.23 23.95
N ARG A 467 -28.29 -7.07 22.92
CA ARG A 467 -29.32 -7.82 22.20
C ARG A 467 -29.13 -9.33 22.42
N SER A 468 -30.10 -9.96 23.09
CA SER A 468 -30.13 -11.41 23.37
C SER A 468 -30.11 -12.24 22.09
N ILE A 469 -29.29 -13.29 22.07
CA ILE A 469 -29.20 -14.31 21.03
C ILE A 469 -29.66 -15.63 21.65
N GLU A 470 -30.89 -16.04 21.36
CA GLU A 470 -31.52 -17.21 21.98
C GLU A 470 -30.85 -18.55 21.61
N THR A 471 -30.97 -19.52 22.50
CA THR A 471 -30.27 -20.82 22.41
C THR A 471 -30.80 -21.76 21.32
N SER A 472 -32.02 -21.52 20.81
CA SER A 472 -32.66 -22.34 19.79
C SER A 472 -31.92 -22.28 18.45
N PHE A 473 -31.70 -23.43 17.83
CA PHE A 473 -31.09 -23.55 16.50
C PHE A 473 -31.88 -22.76 15.44
N GLY A 474 -31.17 -22.07 14.56
CA GLY A 474 -31.74 -21.19 13.53
C GLY A 474 -32.24 -19.84 14.05
N TYR A 475 -32.14 -19.54 15.35
CA TYR A 475 -32.49 -18.22 15.87
C TYR A 475 -31.62 -17.14 15.23
N THR A 476 -32.27 -16.06 14.81
CA THR A 476 -31.64 -14.95 14.09
C THR A 476 -32.01 -13.64 14.78
N ILE A 477 -31.01 -12.88 15.24
CA ILE A 477 -31.20 -11.44 15.46
C ILE A 477 -30.90 -10.69 14.17
N SER A 478 -31.68 -9.64 13.91
CA SER A 478 -31.45 -8.71 12.80
C SER A 478 -31.51 -7.30 13.35
N VAL A 479 -30.37 -6.60 13.29
CA VAL A 479 -30.22 -5.20 13.69
C VAL A 479 -29.82 -4.39 12.47
N HIS A 480 -30.12 -3.09 12.46
CA HIS A 480 -29.83 -2.23 11.33
C HIS A 480 -29.38 -0.84 11.78
N MET A 481 -28.66 -0.16 10.91
CA MET A 481 -28.35 1.26 11.03
C MET A 481 -28.54 1.94 9.67
N ASP A 482 -29.16 3.11 9.67
CA ASP A 482 -29.22 3.98 8.51
C ASP A 482 -28.04 4.95 8.57
N VAL A 483 -27.18 4.94 7.55
CA VAL A 483 -25.94 5.74 7.51
C VAL A 483 -25.95 6.67 6.31
N ASN A 484 -25.29 7.83 6.41
CA ASN A 484 -25.21 8.83 5.36
C ASN A 484 -23.88 8.81 4.57
N GLY A 485 -23.05 7.77 4.74
CA GLY A 485 -21.70 7.72 4.16
C GLY A 485 -20.77 8.87 4.62
N CYS A 486 -21.07 9.52 5.75
CA CYS A 486 -20.44 10.77 6.20
C CYS A 486 -20.55 11.93 5.19
N SER A 487 -21.62 11.93 4.39
CA SER A 487 -21.92 12.97 3.40
C SER A 487 -21.94 14.37 4.01
N GLY A 488 -21.41 15.34 3.26
CA GLY A 488 -21.19 16.71 3.71
C GLY A 488 -19.96 16.94 4.59
N THR A 489 -19.22 15.89 4.98
CA THR A 489 -17.97 15.99 5.76
C THR A 489 -16.72 15.76 4.91
N MET A 490 -15.55 16.10 5.46
CA MET A 490 -14.25 15.77 4.83
C MET A 490 -14.00 14.27 4.67
N ASN A 491 -14.72 13.42 5.41
CA ASN A 491 -14.59 11.95 5.37
C ASN A 491 -15.70 11.27 4.55
N GLU A 492 -16.41 12.01 3.69
CA GLU A 492 -17.47 11.47 2.84
C GLU A 492 -16.99 10.29 1.97
N VAL A 493 -17.71 9.17 1.99
CA VAL A 493 -17.44 7.97 1.18
C VAL A 493 -18.66 7.66 0.33
N ARG A 494 -18.56 7.89 -0.99
CA ARG A 494 -19.60 7.57 -1.99
C ARG A 494 -19.25 6.37 -2.87
N PHE A 495 -17.98 6.00 -2.92
CA PHE A 495 -17.48 4.83 -3.63
C PHE A 495 -16.66 4.00 -2.64
N LEU A 496 -17.23 2.89 -2.19
CA LEU A 496 -16.63 1.98 -1.22
C LEU A 496 -15.39 1.25 -1.77
N GLU A 497 -14.46 0.97 -0.88
CA GLU A 497 -13.34 0.04 -1.07
C GLU A 497 -13.52 -1.11 -0.06
N HIS A 498 -13.29 -0.80 1.22
CA HIS A 498 -13.37 -1.76 2.33
C HIS A 498 -14.54 -1.40 3.26
N VAL A 499 -15.22 -2.41 3.79
CA VAL A 499 -16.18 -2.25 4.89
C VAL A 499 -15.80 -3.17 6.03
N GLN A 500 -15.47 -2.60 7.20
CA GLN A 500 -15.27 -3.37 8.44
C GLN A 500 -16.50 -3.26 9.33
N CYS A 501 -16.99 -4.40 9.82
CA CYS A 501 -18.02 -4.49 10.85
C CYS A 501 -17.35 -4.91 12.16
N LYS A 502 -17.08 -3.92 13.01
CA LYS A 502 -16.47 -4.10 14.34
C LYS A 502 -17.54 -4.61 15.31
N ILE A 503 -17.31 -5.72 16.00
CA ILE A 503 -18.31 -6.38 16.87
C ILE A 503 -17.70 -6.81 18.21
N SER A 504 -18.33 -6.45 19.34
CA SER A 504 -18.18 -7.16 20.62
C SER A 504 -19.45 -7.97 20.92
N LEU A 505 -19.28 -9.28 21.08
CA LEU A 505 -20.36 -10.27 21.19
C LEU A 505 -19.89 -11.47 22.02
N SER A 506 -20.76 -11.98 22.89
CA SER A 506 -20.53 -13.19 23.66
C SER A 506 -21.63 -14.24 23.44
N PHE A 507 -21.29 -15.41 22.89
CA PHE A 507 -22.18 -16.55 22.65
C PHE A 507 -21.38 -17.85 22.77
N PHE A 508 -21.89 -18.86 23.50
CA PHE A 508 -21.16 -20.11 23.73
C PHE A 508 -21.93 -21.34 23.23
N PRO A 509 -21.34 -22.20 22.36
CA PRO A 509 -20.02 -22.07 21.73
C PRO A 509 -19.99 -21.03 20.61
N ARG A 510 -18.91 -20.25 20.50
CA ARG A 510 -18.75 -19.18 19.50
C ARG A 510 -18.87 -19.68 18.05
N GLY A 511 -18.40 -20.90 17.77
CA GLY A 511 -18.47 -21.54 16.46
C GLY A 511 -19.88 -21.80 15.90
N ASN A 512 -20.92 -21.72 16.73
CA ASN A 512 -22.30 -21.80 16.24
C ASN A 512 -22.75 -20.54 15.48
N LEU A 513 -22.01 -19.43 15.59
CA LEU A 513 -22.41 -18.17 14.99
C LEU A 513 -22.17 -18.15 13.48
N ARG A 514 -23.19 -17.73 12.73
CA ARG A 514 -23.05 -17.24 11.37
C ARG A 514 -23.44 -15.76 11.36
N ILE A 515 -22.59 -14.91 10.78
CA ILE A 515 -22.77 -13.46 10.77
C ILE A 515 -22.88 -12.99 9.31
N LEU A 516 -23.86 -12.15 9.00
CA LEU A 516 -24.09 -11.60 7.66
C LEU A 516 -24.33 -10.08 7.73
N LEU A 517 -23.73 -9.34 6.80
CA LEU A 517 -23.95 -7.91 6.61
C LEU A 517 -24.54 -7.64 5.23
N THR A 518 -25.63 -6.88 5.17
CA THR A 518 -26.31 -6.48 3.92
C THR A 518 -26.20 -4.98 3.69
N SER A 519 -25.80 -4.59 2.48
CA SER A 519 -25.64 -3.19 2.07
C SER A 519 -26.95 -2.54 1.58
N PRO A 520 -27.01 -1.20 1.50
CA PRO A 520 -28.16 -0.47 0.95
C PRO A 520 -28.50 -0.83 -0.50
N MET A 521 -27.53 -1.34 -1.26
CA MET A 521 -27.71 -1.76 -2.66
C MET A 521 -28.17 -3.23 -2.79
N GLY A 522 -28.42 -3.92 -1.67
CA GLY A 522 -28.94 -5.29 -1.63
C GLY A 522 -27.89 -6.40 -1.68
N THR A 523 -26.60 -6.07 -1.58
CA THR A 523 -25.53 -7.07 -1.50
C THR A 523 -25.47 -7.65 -0.09
N THR A 524 -25.52 -8.97 0.07
CA THR A 524 -25.32 -9.64 1.37
C THR A 524 -23.97 -10.36 1.39
N SER A 525 -23.11 -10.02 2.36
CA SER A 525 -21.85 -10.70 2.63
C SER A 525 -21.95 -11.49 3.94
N THR A 526 -21.69 -12.80 3.91
CA THR A 526 -21.30 -13.52 5.12
C THR A 526 -19.98 -12.94 5.64
N LEU A 527 -19.94 -12.57 6.92
CA LEU A 527 -18.77 -12.06 7.64
C LEU A 527 -18.10 -13.14 8.51
N LEU A 528 -18.87 -14.14 8.91
CA LEU A 528 -18.41 -15.33 9.64
C LEU A 528 -19.29 -16.51 9.24
N PHE A 529 -18.67 -17.62 8.85
CA PHE A 529 -19.33 -18.91 8.67
C PHE A 529 -19.29 -19.72 9.97
N GLU A 530 -20.25 -20.63 10.13
CA GLU A 530 -20.28 -21.59 11.23
C GLU A 530 -19.00 -22.46 11.28
N ARG A 531 -18.24 -22.38 12.39
CA ARG A 531 -16.97 -23.10 12.58
C ARG A 531 -17.14 -24.23 13.59
N THR A 532 -17.07 -25.47 13.12
CA THR A 532 -17.50 -26.62 13.94
C THR A 532 -16.58 -26.95 15.12
N HIS A 533 -15.31 -26.53 15.08
CA HIS A 533 -14.32 -26.78 16.12
C HIS A 533 -14.18 -25.66 17.18
N ASP A 534 -14.73 -24.47 16.94
CA ASP A 534 -14.73 -23.32 17.86
C ASP A 534 -15.73 -23.49 19.02
N ALA A 535 -15.51 -24.56 19.80
CA ALA A 535 -16.39 -25.06 20.85
C ALA A 535 -15.95 -24.67 22.28
N THR A 536 -14.75 -24.09 22.43
CA THR A 536 -14.14 -23.75 23.72
C THR A 536 -14.24 -22.27 24.08
N SER A 537 -14.40 -21.39 23.08
CA SER A 537 -14.47 -19.94 23.25
C SER A 537 -15.89 -19.41 23.18
N SER A 538 -16.12 -18.24 23.77
CA SER A 538 -17.43 -17.56 23.78
C SER A 538 -17.45 -16.19 23.12
N ASN A 539 -16.30 -15.52 22.93
CA ASN A 539 -16.28 -14.08 22.66
C ASN A 539 -15.64 -13.72 21.32
N PHE A 540 -16.24 -12.74 20.64
CA PHE A 540 -15.52 -11.76 19.85
C PHE A 540 -15.50 -10.46 20.67
N ASP A 541 -14.36 -9.78 20.76
CA ASP A 541 -14.29 -8.46 21.36
C ASP A 541 -13.67 -7.46 20.39
N ASP A 542 -14.45 -6.44 20.05
CA ASP A 542 -14.13 -5.37 19.11
C ASP A 542 -13.56 -5.85 17.75
N TRP A 543 -13.93 -7.06 17.33
CA TRP A 543 -13.33 -7.76 16.19
C TRP A 543 -13.79 -7.13 14.85
N PRO A 544 -12.87 -6.65 13.98
CA PRO A 544 -13.21 -5.85 12.81
C PRO A 544 -13.40 -6.71 11.55
N PHE A 545 -14.49 -7.49 11.47
CA PHE A 545 -14.80 -8.34 10.31
C PHE A 545 -14.82 -7.54 8.99
N LEU A 546 -13.94 -7.86 8.05
CA LEU A 546 -13.80 -7.17 6.76
C LEU A 546 -14.68 -7.80 5.68
N SER A 547 -15.26 -6.97 4.82
CA SER A 547 -15.79 -7.36 3.53
C SER A 547 -15.32 -6.43 2.41
N ILE A 548 -14.82 -7.03 1.31
CA ILE A 548 -14.52 -6.35 0.03
C ILE A 548 -15.67 -6.49 -0.99
N HIS A 549 -16.76 -7.17 -0.64
CA HIS A 549 -17.84 -7.53 -1.59
C HIS A 549 -18.63 -6.30 -2.07
N PHE A 550 -18.55 -5.19 -1.32
CA PHE A 550 -19.23 -3.93 -1.59
C PHE A 550 -18.41 -2.96 -2.46
N TRP A 551 -17.28 -3.39 -3.06
CA TRP A 551 -16.34 -2.50 -3.75
C TRP A 551 -16.99 -1.73 -4.90
N GLY A 552 -16.98 -0.41 -4.80
CA GLY A 552 -17.60 0.55 -5.70
C GLY A 552 -19.07 0.90 -5.40
N GLU A 553 -19.71 0.27 -4.42
CA GLU A 553 -21.07 0.63 -3.98
C GLU A 553 -21.10 1.98 -3.24
N ASN A 554 -22.29 2.58 -3.12
CA ASN A 554 -22.52 3.72 -2.24
C ASN A 554 -22.67 3.25 -0.79
N ALA A 555 -22.06 3.98 0.15
CA ALA A 555 -22.18 3.69 1.58
C ALA A 555 -23.52 4.16 2.17
N GLU A 556 -24.18 5.15 1.56
CA GLU A 556 -25.41 5.76 2.07
C GLU A 556 -26.64 4.81 1.99
N GLY A 557 -27.39 4.76 3.09
CA GLY A 557 -28.65 4.04 3.22
C GLY A 557 -28.66 3.04 4.38
N ARG A 558 -29.55 2.04 4.31
CA ARG A 558 -29.73 1.03 5.36
C ARG A 558 -28.72 -0.10 5.26
N TRP A 559 -27.92 -0.28 6.31
CA TRP A 559 -27.12 -1.48 6.53
C TRP A 559 -27.82 -2.40 7.53
N THR A 560 -27.85 -3.70 7.24
CA THR A 560 -28.49 -4.71 8.10
C THR A 560 -27.49 -5.78 8.50
N LEU A 561 -27.23 -5.92 9.81
CA LEU A 561 -26.44 -7.00 10.39
C LEU A 561 -27.39 -8.10 10.88
N GLN A 562 -27.08 -9.34 10.51
CA GLN A 562 -27.78 -10.54 10.96
C GLN A 562 -26.79 -11.47 11.65
N ILE A 563 -27.18 -11.99 12.80
CA ILE A 563 -26.40 -12.97 13.56
C ILE A 563 -27.30 -14.16 13.85
N ILE A 564 -26.86 -15.34 13.45
CA ILE A 564 -27.64 -16.58 13.43
C ILE A 564 -26.93 -17.63 14.28
N ASN A 565 -27.68 -18.31 15.15
CA ASN A 565 -27.25 -19.55 15.80
C ASN A 565 -27.41 -20.72 14.79
N ALA A 566 -26.42 -20.89 13.91
CA ALA A 566 -26.47 -21.79 12.75
C ALA A 566 -25.75 -23.13 12.96
N GLY A 567 -24.87 -23.24 13.97
CA GLY A 567 -24.16 -24.49 14.27
C GLY A 567 -24.98 -25.48 15.10
N ASN A 568 -24.60 -26.76 15.04
CA ASN A 568 -25.30 -27.87 15.70
C ASN A 568 -24.83 -28.16 17.13
N ASN A 569 -23.83 -27.44 17.66
CA ASN A 569 -23.33 -27.69 19.01
C ASN A 569 -24.33 -27.19 20.06
N HIS A 570 -24.40 -27.87 21.22
CA HIS A 570 -25.42 -27.61 22.24
C HIS A 570 -25.17 -26.29 22.99
N VAL A 571 -26.03 -25.29 22.73
CA VAL A 571 -26.02 -23.98 23.41
C VAL A 571 -26.68 -24.10 24.79
N THR A 572 -25.96 -23.80 25.86
CA THR A 572 -26.45 -23.93 27.25
C THR A 572 -27.07 -22.67 27.83
N GLN A 573 -26.75 -21.49 27.27
CA GLN A 573 -27.17 -20.17 27.76
C GLN A 573 -27.29 -19.19 26.58
N PRO A 574 -28.24 -18.23 26.60
CA PRO A 574 -28.32 -17.20 25.57
C PRO A 574 -27.01 -16.40 25.47
N GLY A 575 -26.66 -15.99 24.26
CA GLY A 575 -25.60 -15.01 24.05
C GLY A 575 -26.13 -13.58 23.99
N VAL A 576 -25.22 -12.64 23.80
CA VAL A 576 -25.50 -11.20 23.71
C VAL A 576 -24.57 -10.57 22.67
N LEU A 577 -25.15 -9.93 21.65
CA LEU A 577 -24.47 -8.87 20.91
C LEU A 577 -24.47 -7.64 21.81
N LYS A 578 -23.29 -7.11 22.18
CA LYS A 578 -23.16 -5.96 23.08
C LYS A 578 -22.96 -4.65 22.30
N LYS A 579 -22.13 -4.74 21.25
CA LYS A 579 -21.59 -3.58 20.54
C LYS A 579 -21.37 -3.89 19.07
N TRP A 580 -21.74 -2.96 18.18
CA TRP A 580 -21.27 -2.98 16.80
C TRP A 580 -21.11 -1.60 16.16
N GLN A 581 -20.14 -1.48 15.24
CA GLN A 581 -19.88 -0.29 14.43
C GLN A 581 -19.49 -0.70 13.01
N LEU A 582 -19.98 0.02 12.00
CA LEU A 582 -19.48 -0.05 10.62
C LEU A 582 -18.42 1.04 10.36
N ILE A 583 -17.33 0.65 9.71
CA ILE A 583 -16.26 1.54 9.24
C ILE A 583 -16.13 1.37 7.73
N PHE A 584 -16.40 2.44 6.99
CA PHE A 584 -16.38 2.52 5.54
C PHE A 584 -15.10 3.21 5.08
N TYR A 585 -14.31 2.53 4.28
CA TYR A 585 -13.13 3.09 3.61
C TYR A 585 -13.47 3.27 2.14
N GLY A 586 -13.04 4.39 1.55
CA GLY A 586 -13.29 4.64 0.14
C GLY A 586 -13.01 6.08 -0.27
N THR A 587 -13.83 6.61 -1.18
CA THR A 587 -13.61 7.94 -1.78
C THR A 587 -14.92 8.72 -2.00
N ALA A 588 -14.88 10.04 -1.91
CA ALA A 588 -16.02 10.93 -2.20
C ALA A 588 -16.27 11.12 -3.72
N THR A 589 -15.24 10.93 -4.55
CA THR A 589 -15.28 11.11 -6.01
C THR A 589 -14.89 9.80 -6.70
N ASN A 590 -15.44 9.54 -7.89
CA ASN A 590 -15.24 8.27 -8.60
C ASN A 590 -13.72 7.95 -8.72
N PRO A 591 -13.26 6.80 -8.18
CA PRO A 591 -11.84 6.49 -8.14
C PRO A 591 -11.25 6.15 -9.52
N ILE A 592 -12.07 5.63 -10.45
CA ILE A 592 -11.60 5.14 -11.75
C ILE A 592 -11.30 6.32 -12.68
N ARG A 593 -10.01 6.54 -12.96
CA ARG A 593 -9.53 7.62 -13.83
C ARG A 593 -8.45 7.09 -14.77
N LEU A 594 -8.58 7.40 -16.07
CA LEU A 594 -7.72 6.87 -17.15
C LEU A 594 -7.10 8.01 -17.97
N ARG A 595 -5.89 7.80 -18.48
CA ARG A 595 -5.06 8.84 -19.15
C ARG A 595 -5.59 9.31 -20.51
N ASN A 596 -6.31 8.47 -21.26
CA ASN A 596 -6.77 8.80 -22.60
C ASN A 596 -8.29 9.05 -22.65
N LYS A 597 -8.67 10.30 -22.94
CA LYS A 597 -9.98 10.66 -23.52
C LYS A 597 -9.91 11.48 -24.81
N ASN A 598 -8.71 11.93 -25.22
CA ASN A 598 -8.55 12.95 -26.27
C ASN A 598 -7.64 12.47 -27.44
N TYR A 599 -8.12 11.54 -28.28
CA TYR A 599 -7.44 11.25 -29.57
C TYR A 599 -8.39 10.87 -30.74
N PHE A 600 -9.68 11.15 -30.62
CA PHE A 600 -10.65 10.94 -31.71
C PHE A 600 -11.45 12.21 -31.99
N ASP A 601 -10.77 13.30 -32.35
CA ASP A 601 -11.43 14.41 -33.05
C ASP A 601 -10.43 15.29 -33.84
N SER A 602 -10.25 15.01 -35.15
CA SER A 602 -9.92 15.99 -36.22
C SER A 602 -9.58 15.33 -37.57
N ASN A 603 -10.33 15.72 -38.62
CA ASN A 603 -9.93 15.78 -40.05
C ASN A 603 -9.82 14.50 -40.92
N ASN A 604 -11.00 14.11 -41.44
CA ASN A 604 -11.28 13.86 -42.88
C ASN A 604 -10.67 12.66 -43.65
N ALA A 605 -11.43 11.56 -43.64
CA ALA A 605 -12.16 11.00 -44.81
C ALA A 605 -11.44 10.75 -46.16
N GLN A 606 -11.26 9.46 -46.53
CA GLN A 606 -12.12 8.75 -47.51
C GLN A 606 -11.77 7.24 -47.63
N GLN A 607 -12.72 6.44 -48.16
CA GLN A 607 -12.64 5.02 -48.57
C GLN A 607 -12.45 3.91 -47.49
N GLU A 608 -13.60 3.35 -47.08
CA GLU A 608 -14.01 1.93 -47.22
C GLU A 608 -12.97 0.79 -47.31
N GLU A 609 -13.19 -0.41 -46.75
CA GLU A 609 -14.03 -0.85 -45.62
C GLU A 609 -13.66 -2.30 -45.24
N LYS A 610 -13.39 -2.59 -43.95
CA LYS A 610 -13.63 -3.88 -43.24
C LYS A 610 -13.06 -3.86 -41.83
N THR A 611 -13.83 -3.29 -40.91
CA THR A 611 -13.44 -3.09 -39.51
C THR A 611 -14.14 -4.12 -38.63
N TYR A 612 -13.39 -4.87 -37.81
CA TYR A 612 -13.98 -5.55 -36.65
C TYR A 612 -14.05 -4.53 -35.51
N HIS A 613 -15.26 -4.25 -35.02
CA HIS A 613 -15.48 -3.21 -34.02
C HIS A 613 -14.94 -3.62 -32.64
N ILE A 614 -14.10 -2.76 -32.07
CA ILE A 614 -13.81 -2.68 -30.64
C ILE A 614 -14.35 -1.32 -30.19
N ASN A 615 -15.61 -1.28 -29.75
CA ASN A 615 -16.28 -0.15 -29.10
C ASN A 615 -17.68 -0.66 -28.67
N ASP A 616 -17.76 -1.30 -27.50
CA ASP A 616 -19.03 -1.78 -26.93
C ASP A 616 -19.01 -1.82 -25.37
N VAL A 617 -18.18 -0.96 -24.77
CA VAL A 617 -18.23 -0.60 -23.34
C VAL A 617 -17.90 0.89 -23.23
N TYR A 618 -18.66 1.64 -22.43
CA TYR A 618 -18.58 3.10 -22.23
C TYR A 618 -19.02 3.99 -23.41
N ASP A 619 -20.33 4.09 -23.62
CA ASP A 619 -20.94 5.40 -23.89
C ASP A 619 -21.34 6.04 -22.53
N ALA A 620 -21.39 7.37 -22.47
CA ALA A 620 -21.71 8.16 -21.29
C ALA A 620 -22.65 9.34 -21.64
N SER A 621 -23.71 9.09 -22.40
CA SER A 621 -24.61 10.14 -22.92
C SER A 621 -26.13 9.90 -22.76
N GLU A 622 -26.58 8.83 -22.10
CA GLU A 622 -28.03 8.55 -21.94
C GLU A 622 -28.45 8.22 -20.49
N TYR A 623 -28.69 9.26 -19.68
CA TYR A 623 -29.33 9.14 -18.36
C TYR A 623 -30.31 10.29 -18.06
N SER A 624 -31.31 10.44 -18.92
CA SER A 624 -32.47 11.29 -18.67
C SER A 624 -33.68 10.77 -19.45
N GLN A 625 -34.80 10.55 -18.75
CA GLN A 625 -36.08 10.02 -19.27
C GLN A 625 -36.07 8.55 -19.74
N PHE A 626 -36.26 7.61 -18.80
CA PHE A 626 -37.53 6.87 -18.75
C PHE A 626 -37.76 6.16 -17.39
N LEU A 627 -38.45 6.85 -16.47
CA LEU A 627 -39.23 6.19 -15.41
C LEU A 627 -40.70 6.42 -15.76
N ASN A 628 -41.31 5.40 -16.34
CA ASN A 628 -42.73 5.15 -16.66
C ASN A 628 -42.74 3.81 -17.43
N GLU A 629 -43.68 2.88 -17.32
CA GLU A 629 -44.94 2.79 -16.56
C GLU A 629 -45.35 1.29 -16.44
N ILE A 630 -46.20 0.95 -15.46
CA ILE A 630 -47.21 -0.15 -15.49
C ILE A 630 -46.68 -1.59 -15.76
N GLU A 631 -46.53 -2.48 -14.77
CA GLU A 631 -47.54 -3.20 -13.93
C GLU A 631 -48.12 -4.54 -14.49
N LEU A 632 -47.96 -5.58 -13.66
CA LEU A 632 -48.92 -6.66 -13.28
C LEU A 632 -49.47 -7.72 -14.28
N GLY A 633 -49.49 -8.97 -13.78
CA GLY A 633 -50.31 -10.12 -14.21
C GLY A 633 -50.14 -11.30 -13.23
N VAL A 634 -51.05 -11.59 -12.27
CA VAL A 634 -52.38 -12.25 -12.38
C VAL A 634 -52.26 -13.79 -12.56
N SER A 635 -52.98 -14.68 -11.86
CA SER A 635 -54.06 -14.56 -10.83
C SER A 635 -53.58 -15.13 -9.46
N ASP A 636 -54.18 -15.97 -8.59
CA ASP A 636 -55.48 -16.71 -8.46
C ASP A 636 -55.58 -17.25 -6.98
N ARG A 637 -56.69 -17.72 -6.37
CA ARG A 637 -58.13 -17.87 -6.71
C ARG A 637 -58.98 -17.84 -5.39
N HIS A 638 -60.31 -17.99 -5.49
CA HIS A 638 -61.34 -18.05 -4.43
C HIS A 638 -61.28 -19.31 -3.51
N ASN A 639 -62.12 -19.56 -2.48
CA ASN A 639 -63.40 -18.99 -2.00
C ASN A 639 -63.61 -19.34 -0.49
N TYR A 640 -64.33 -18.60 0.36
CA TYR A 640 -65.80 -18.71 0.55
C TYR A 640 -66.34 -17.64 1.54
N PRO A 641 -67.57 -17.09 1.36
CA PRO A 641 -68.19 -16.14 2.29
C PRO A 641 -69.32 -16.73 3.16
N LYS A 642 -69.62 -16.09 4.31
CA LYS A 642 -70.94 -16.14 4.99
C LYS A 642 -71.28 -14.77 5.63
N ASN A 643 -72.58 -14.44 5.67
CA ASN A 643 -73.07 -13.10 5.99
C ASN A 643 -73.69 -12.94 7.39
N ILE A 644 -73.35 -11.82 8.04
CA ILE A 644 -74.23 -10.80 8.67
C ILE A 644 -75.29 -11.29 9.69
N PRO A 645 -75.27 -10.70 10.91
CA PRO A 645 -76.42 -9.90 11.38
C PRO A 645 -76.04 -8.43 11.67
N SER A 646 -77.03 -7.53 11.70
CA SER A 646 -76.83 -6.08 11.85
C SER A 646 -77.59 -5.46 13.03
N SER A 647 -77.03 -4.46 13.72
CA SER A 647 -77.61 -3.09 13.80
C SER A 647 -77.01 -2.17 14.89
N GLN A 648 -76.94 -0.86 14.57
CA GLN A 648 -76.94 0.32 15.46
C GLN A 648 -76.07 0.35 16.76
N ARG A 649 -74.90 1.03 16.71
CA ARG A 649 -74.67 2.41 17.26
C ARG A 649 -73.18 2.82 17.26
N LYS A 650 -72.91 4.09 16.91
CA LYS A 650 -71.72 4.93 17.20
C LYS A 650 -70.34 4.25 17.39
N ASN A 651 -69.39 4.46 16.47
CA ASN A 651 -67.97 4.08 16.66
C ASN A 651 -67.07 5.28 16.99
N VAL A 652 -66.17 5.05 17.96
CA VAL A 652 -65.20 5.96 18.60
C VAL A 652 -64.08 5.06 19.18
N LEU A 653 -62.77 5.37 19.14
CA LEU A 653 -62.07 6.49 18.48
C LEU A 653 -61.17 6.00 17.31
N ALA A 654 -60.02 5.32 17.42
CA ALA A 654 -59.04 5.13 18.50
C ALA A 654 -57.70 4.57 17.93
N ASP A 655 -56.56 4.87 18.57
CA ASP A 655 -55.34 4.03 18.54
C ASP A 655 -54.83 3.85 19.97
N ALA A 656 -54.42 2.62 20.30
CA ALA A 656 -53.86 2.06 21.54
C ALA A 656 -54.39 2.49 22.94
N ASN A 657 -54.62 3.77 23.23
CA ASN A 657 -55.06 4.26 24.56
C ASN A 657 -55.76 5.64 24.48
N ASP A 658 -57.08 5.66 24.29
CA ASP A 658 -57.90 6.88 24.19
C ASP A 658 -57.73 7.85 25.39
N LYS A 659 -57.06 8.98 25.16
CA LYS A 659 -56.99 10.12 26.10
C LYS A 659 -57.10 11.46 25.38
N GLN A 660 -57.96 12.34 25.89
CA GLN A 660 -58.07 13.72 25.44
C GLN A 660 -56.94 14.60 26.00
N VAL A 661 -56.34 15.42 25.15
CA VAL A 661 -55.35 16.43 25.54
C VAL A 661 -56.00 17.50 26.45
N GLN A 662 -55.38 17.82 27.58
CA GLN A 662 -55.92 18.76 28.57
C GLN A 662 -55.33 20.17 28.44
N ARG A 663 -56.06 21.18 28.96
CA ARG A 663 -55.71 22.61 28.87
C ARG A 663 -54.91 23.16 30.07
N MET A 664 -54.43 22.32 30.98
CA MET A 664 -53.58 22.72 32.11
C MET A 664 -52.47 21.70 32.28
N CYS A 665 -51.25 22.10 31.93
CA CYS A 665 -50.08 21.25 31.81
C CYS A 665 -48.99 21.66 32.80
N ASP A 666 -47.98 20.80 32.96
CA ASP A 666 -46.78 21.12 33.72
C ASP A 666 -46.01 22.30 33.08
N PRO A 667 -45.37 23.20 33.84
CA PRO A 667 -44.60 24.32 33.29
C PRO A 667 -43.45 23.96 32.35
N GLU A 668 -43.00 22.70 32.36
CA GLU A 668 -41.96 22.14 31.50
C GLU A 668 -42.52 21.41 30.26
N CYS A 669 -43.84 21.37 30.09
CA CYS A 669 -44.48 21.02 28.82
C CYS A 669 -44.42 22.20 27.83
N ASP A 670 -44.35 21.89 26.53
CA ASP A 670 -44.42 22.89 25.46
C ASP A 670 -45.88 23.26 25.08
N SER A 671 -46.04 24.06 24.01
CA SER A 671 -47.34 24.48 23.49
C SER A 671 -48.14 23.38 22.78
N GLN A 672 -47.61 22.16 22.58
CA GLN A 672 -48.39 21.02 22.07
C GLN A 672 -49.34 20.46 23.16
N GLY A 673 -49.09 20.77 24.43
CA GLY A 673 -49.96 20.44 25.56
C GLY A 673 -49.57 19.15 26.29
N CYS A 674 -50.55 18.46 26.87
CA CYS A 674 -50.31 17.37 27.80
C CYS A 674 -51.47 16.35 27.91
N TYR A 675 -51.11 15.14 28.33
CA TYR A 675 -52.00 14.05 28.72
C TYR A 675 -52.30 14.04 30.23
N GLY A 676 -51.76 14.99 30.99
CA GLY A 676 -51.93 15.12 32.44
C GLY A 676 -51.08 16.24 33.04
N LYS A 677 -50.96 16.27 34.38
CA LYS A 677 -50.45 17.43 35.15
C LYS A 677 -48.98 17.37 35.57
N GLY A 678 -48.30 16.24 35.39
CA GLY A 678 -46.89 16.09 35.76
C GLY A 678 -45.93 16.28 34.58
N PRO A 679 -44.63 16.51 34.83
CA PRO A 679 -43.62 16.68 33.78
C PRO A 679 -43.40 15.38 32.96
N THR A 680 -43.89 14.24 33.46
CA THR A 680 -43.93 12.95 32.76
C THR A 680 -45.15 12.74 31.86
N GLN A 681 -45.99 13.78 31.69
CA GLN A 681 -47.28 13.69 30.99
C GLN A 681 -47.44 14.75 29.89
N CYS A 682 -46.36 15.42 29.51
CA CYS A 682 -46.32 16.36 28.39
C CYS A 682 -46.45 15.66 27.03
N VAL A 683 -46.95 16.36 26.01
CA VAL A 683 -46.89 15.91 24.61
C VAL A 683 -45.48 16.08 24.06
N ALA A 684 -44.85 17.23 24.35
CA ALA A 684 -43.42 17.48 24.15
C ALA A 684 -42.87 18.38 25.26
N CYS A 685 -41.55 18.38 25.43
CA CYS A 685 -40.85 19.14 26.48
C CYS A 685 -40.43 20.51 25.99
N LYS A 686 -40.55 21.50 26.88
CA LYS A 686 -40.21 22.91 26.65
C LYS A 686 -38.70 23.20 26.67
N HIS A 687 -37.96 22.44 27.47
CA HIS A 687 -36.50 22.54 27.58
C HIS A 687 -35.86 21.20 27.15
N TYR A 688 -35.72 20.25 28.08
CA TYR A 688 -35.11 18.95 27.79
C TYR A 688 -35.97 17.78 28.26
N ARG A 689 -35.69 16.58 27.74
CA ARG A 689 -36.31 15.32 28.13
C ARG A 689 -35.28 14.38 28.74
N LEU A 690 -35.56 13.88 29.94
CA LEU A 690 -34.83 12.80 30.61
C LEU A 690 -35.79 11.61 30.75
N ASP A 691 -35.49 10.49 30.08
CA ASP A 691 -36.37 9.33 29.92
C ASP A 691 -37.78 9.70 29.42
N ASN A 692 -38.75 9.76 30.32
CA ASN A 692 -40.14 10.17 30.07
C ASN A 692 -40.53 11.46 30.80
N SER A 693 -39.63 12.13 31.52
CA SER A 693 -39.88 13.40 32.19
C SER A 693 -39.27 14.57 31.42
N CYS A 694 -39.99 15.69 31.36
CA CYS A 694 -39.39 16.96 31.01
C CYS A 694 -38.57 17.52 32.18
N VAL A 695 -37.42 18.14 31.89
CA VAL A 695 -36.48 18.72 32.85
C VAL A 695 -35.87 20.01 32.29
N SER A 696 -35.57 20.98 33.17
CA SER A 696 -35.03 22.28 32.79
C SER A 696 -33.51 22.26 32.52
N ARG A 697 -32.80 21.23 33.01
CA ARG A 697 -31.38 20.92 32.74
C ARG A 697 -31.15 19.40 32.84
N CYS A 698 -30.17 18.89 32.12
CA CYS A 698 -29.74 17.49 32.26
C CYS A 698 -28.91 17.28 33.55
N PRO A 699 -29.00 16.09 34.19
CA PRO A 699 -28.23 15.76 35.39
C PRO A 699 -26.73 15.52 35.09
N PRO A 700 -25.85 15.48 36.12
CA PRO A 700 -24.47 15.01 36.00
C PRO A 700 -24.39 13.63 35.31
N ARG A 701 -23.25 13.35 34.67
CA ARG A 701 -23.05 12.21 33.74
C ARG A 701 -24.02 12.18 32.55
N SER A 702 -24.62 13.31 32.16
CA SER A 702 -25.37 13.43 30.92
C SER A 702 -25.23 14.81 30.25
N PHE A 703 -25.44 14.86 28.93
CA PHE A 703 -25.38 16.05 28.08
C PHE A 703 -26.65 16.16 27.20
N VAL A 704 -26.86 17.30 26.54
CA VAL A 704 -28.02 17.55 25.66
C VAL A 704 -27.71 17.10 24.22
N ASN A 705 -28.55 16.28 23.61
CA ASN A 705 -28.47 15.96 22.18
C ASN A 705 -29.29 16.93 21.29
N GLN A 706 -29.09 16.87 19.96
CA GLN A 706 -29.78 17.70 18.95
C GLN A 706 -31.33 17.67 19.01
N GLY A 707 -31.90 16.62 19.60
CA GLY A 707 -33.34 16.43 19.82
C GLY A 707 -33.86 16.95 21.16
N GLY A 708 -33.02 17.59 21.98
CA GLY A 708 -33.37 18.06 23.32
C GLY A 708 -33.48 16.93 24.37
N VAL A 709 -32.87 15.77 24.12
CA VAL A 709 -32.89 14.63 25.05
C VAL A 709 -31.55 14.57 25.81
N CYS A 710 -31.61 14.34 27.11
CA CYS A 710 -30.45 14.10 27.95
C CYS A 710 -29.88 12.71 27.66
N TRP A 711 -28.63 12.63 27.20
CA TRP A 711 -27.91 11.40 26.86
C TRP A 711 -26.72 11.19 27.81
N PRO A 712 -26.39 9.95 28.18
CA PRO A 712 -25.29 9.67 29.10
C PRO A 712 -23.94 10.09 28.52
N CYS A 713 -23.03 10.51 29.40
CA CYS A 713 -21.62 10.69 29.07
C CYS A 713 -20.91 9.33 28.90
N HIS A 714 -19.74 9.34 28.25
CA HIS A 714 -18.79 8.23 28.33
C HIS A 714 -18.43 7.92 29.80
N GLU A 715 -18.22 6.65 30.14
CA GLU A 715 -18.13 6.18 31.55
C GLU A 715 -16.98 6.78 32.36
N SER A 716 -15.88 7.19 31.69
CA SER A 716 -14.76 7.88 32.32
C SER A 716 -14.97 9.39 32.51
N CYS A 717 -16.04 9.98 31.97
CA CYS A 717 -16.42 11.38 32.24
C CYS A 717 -17.43 11.45 33.41
N GLU A 718 -17.25 12.41 34.33
CA GLU A 718 -18.28 12.80 35.30
C GLU A 718 -19.22 13.88 34.72
N THR A 719 -18.68 14.76 33.87
CA THR A 719 -19.46 15.68 33.04
C THR A 719 -18.86 15.74 31.64
N CYS A 720 -19.68 16.01 30.62
CA CYS A 720 -19.28 15.97 29.21
C CYS A 720 -20.04 17.00 28.36
N ALA A 721 -19.51 17.32 27.18
CA ALA A 721 -20.18 18.11 26.14
C ALA A 721 -20.82 17.23 25.05
N GLY A 722 -20.52 15.93 25.04
CA GLY A 722 -20.95 14.96 24.03
C GLY A 722 -20.79 13.52 24.53
N ALA A 723 -21.30 12.55 23.77
CA ALA A 723 -21.25 11.13 24.12
C ALA A 723 -19.85 10.51 23.95
N GLY A 724 -18.95 11.17 23.22
CA GLY A 724 -17.63 10.66 22.91
C GLY A 724 -16.70 10.62 24.13
N GLN A 725 -15.76 9.69 24.12
CA GLN A 725 -14.67 9.61 25.09
C GLN A 725 -13.75 10.85 25.04
N ASP A 726 -13.75 11.57 23.91
CA ASP A 726 -13.05 12.84 23.59
C ASP A 726 -13.87 14.10 23.95
N SER A 727 -14.94 13.92 24.72
CA SER A 727 -15.94 14.96 25.01
C SER A 727 -16.08 15.25 26.50
N CYS A 728 -15.15 14.78 27.35
CA CYS A 728 -15.21 14.98 28.80
C CYS A 728 -14.91 16.44 29.19
N LEU A 729 -15.71 16.98 30.10
CA LEU A 729 -15.49 18.27 30.76
C LEU A 729 -14.81 18.09 32.12
N THR A 730 -15.14 17.01 32.84
CA THR A 730 -14.48 16.56 34.07
C THR A 730 -14.48 15.04 34.12
N CYS A 731 -13.46 14.43 34.72
CA CYS A 731 -13.35 12.98 34.82
C CYS A 731 -14.10 12.37 36.00
N ALA A 732 -14.46 11.11 35.84
CA ALA A 732 -14.87 10.24 36.94
C ALA A 732 -13.68 9.99 37.90
N PRO A 733 -13.92 9.56 39.15
CA PRO A 733 -12.85 9.26 40.10
C PRO A 733 -11.81 8.27 39.55
N ALA A 734 -10.56 8.43 39.99
CA ALA A 734 -9.38 7.67 39.53
C ALA A 734 -9.07 7.77 38.02
N HIS A 735 -9.53 8.84 37.36
CA HIS A 735 -9.15 9.18 35.98
C HIS A 735 -8.62 10.62 35.91
N LEU A 736 -7.61 10.82 35.07
CA LEU A 736 -6.93 12.09 34.77
C LEU A 736 -7.48 12.66 33.45
N LEU A 737 -7.67 13.98 33.38
CA LEU A 737 -8.14 14.64 32.16
C LEU A 737 -6.97 15.00 31.25
N VAL A 738 -6.92 14.42 30.05
CA VAL A 738 -6.03 14.90 28.97
C VAL A 738 -6.64 16.20 28.41
N ILE A 739 -6.00 17.34 28.70
CA ILE A 739 -6.65 18.67 28.70
C ILE A 739 -7.09 19.23 27.34
N ASP A 740 -6.53 18.69 26.26
CA ASP A 740 -6.65 19.15 24.87
C ASP A 740 -7.30 18.10 23.96
N LEU A 741 -7.12 16.81 24.28
CA LEU A 741 -7.91 15.70 23.73
C LEU A 741 -9.30 15.58 24.40
N ALA A 742 -9.49 16.20 25.58
CA ALA A 742 -10.66 16.07 26.45
C ALA A 742 -11.07 14.62 26.76
N VAL A 743 -10.06 13.74 26.88
CA VAL A 743 -10.23 12.33 27.23
C VAL A 743 -9.90 12.10 28.70
N CYS A 744 -10.69 11.27 29.38
CA CYS A 744 -10.38 10.78 30.71
C CYS A 744 -9.77 9.37 30.67
N LEU A 745 -8.53 9.24 31.16
CA LEU A 745 -7.72 8.01 31.21
C LEU A 745 -7.22 7.73 32.64
N GLN A 746 -6.81 6.49 32.94
CA GLN A 746 -6.26 6.15 34.26
C GLN A 746 -4.76 6.50 34.40
N GLN A 747 -4.07 6.71 33.29
CA GLN A 747 -2.67 7.11 33.19
C GLN A 747 -2.51 8.06 31.99
N CYS A 748 -1.53 8.95 32.03
CA CYS A 748 -1.23 9.83 30.88
C CYS A 748 -0.60 9.03 29.74
N PRO A 749 -0.99 9.28 28.47
CA PRO A 749 -0.41 8.60 27.32
C PRO A 749 0.95 9.21 26.94
N ASP A 750 1.74 8.49 26.11
CA ASP A 750 2.99 9.00 25.56
C ASP A 750 2.80 10.38 24.90
N GLY A 751 3.78 11.27 25.08
CA GLY A 751 3.68 12.69 24.75
C GLY A 751 3.00 13.57 25.80
N TYR A 752 2.61 13.03 26.97
CA TYR A 752 1.99 13.77 28.07
C TYR A 752 2.61 13.40 29.43
N TYR A 753 2.61 14.33 30.37
CA TYR A 753 2.95 14.10 31.78
C TYR A 753 1.75 14.37 32.70
N GLU A 754 1.73 13.72 33.86
CA GLU A 754 0.74 13.96 34.92
C GLU A 754 1.10 15.21 35.73
N ASP A 755 0.14 16.12 35.88
CA ASP A 755 0.18 17.21 36.85
C ASP A 755 -0.66 16.80 38.08
N PRO A 756 -0.03 16.50 39.25
CA PRO A 756 -0.74 16.00 40.42
C PRO A 756 -1.61 17.05 41.12
N ASP A 757 -1.29 18.35 40.98
CA ASP A 757 -2.07 19.44 41.58
C ASP A 757 -3.35 19.72 40.76
N ALA A 758 -3.30 19.47 39.44
CA ALA A 758 -4.43 19.60 38.53
C ALA A 758 -5.25 18.29 38.34
N ASN A 759 -4.72 17.12 38.71
CA ASN A 759 -5.27 15.79 38.41
C ASN A 759 -5.56 15.65 36.89
N ALA A 760 -4.58 16.03 36.06
CA ALA A 760 -4.74 16.15 34.63
C ALA A 760 -3.43 15.86 33.87
N CYS A 761 -3.56 15.43 32.62
CA CYS A 761 -2.44 15.15 31.74
C CYS A 761 -2.17 16.35 30.83
N PHE A 762 -0.95 16.88 30.89
CA PHE A 762 -0.49 18.01 30.09
C PHE A 762 0.47 17.52 29.00
N PRO A 763 0.34 17.98 27.75
CA PRO A 763 1.27 17.59 26.69
C PRO A 763 2.68 18.14 26.95
N CYS A 764 3.68 17.33 26.60
CA CYS A 764 5.11 17.65 26.68
C CYS A 764 5.48 18.91 25.87
N ALA A 765 6.72 19.36 26.01
CA ALA A 765 7.31 20.38 25.15
C ALA A 765 7.40 19.89 23.69
N GLU A 766 7.42 20.83 22.75
CA GLU A 766 7.56 20.52 21.33
C GLU A 766 8.83 19.70 21.07
N HIS A 767 8.74 18.74 20.14
CA HIS A 767 9.81 17.77 19.80
C HIS A 767 10.18 16.75 20.90
N CYS A 768 9.49 16.77 22.04
CA CYS A 768 9.58 15.72 23.04
C CYS A 768 8.55 14.60 22.75
N ASP A 769 8.98 13.34 22.85
CA ASP A 769 8.20 12.13 22.56
C ASP A 769 7.70 11.48 23.88
N THR A 770 8.51 11.52 24.94
CA THR A 770 8.09 11.25 26.34
C THR A 770 8.74 12.24 27.30
N CYS A 771 8.00 12.74 28.30
CA CYS A 771 8.51 13.65 29.34
C CYS A 771 8.05 13.20 30.74
N THR A 772 8.77 13.65 31.78
CA THR A 772 8.52 13.28 33.18
C THR A 772 8.38 14.52 34.06
N GLU A 773 7.37 14.55 34.93
CA GLU A 773 7.04 15.62 35.89
C GLU A 773 6.71 17.02 35.31
N LYS A 774 7.28 17.40 34.15
CA LYS A 774 7.14 18.72 33.51
C LYS A 774 7.27 18.62 32.00
N ALA A 775 6.61 19.52 31.28
CA ALA A 775 6.66 19.58 29.82
C ALA A 775 8.08 19.62 29.25
N ASP A 776 8.96 20.44 29.85
CA ASP A 776 10.31 20.71 29.35
C ASP A 776 11.37 19.69 29.82
N LEU A 777 10.99 18.69 30.64
CA LEU A 777 11.88 17.63 31.14
C LEU A 777 11.64 16.33 30.37
N CYS A 778 12.31 16.22 29.24
CA CYS A 778 12.14 15.16 28.26
C CYS A 778 13.00 13.92 28.54
N SER A 779 12.41 12.74 28.38
CA SER A 779 13.06 11.42 28.48
C SER A 779 13.36 10.77 27.11
N SER A 780 12.59 11.08 26.06
CA SER A 780 12.90 10.67 24.68
C SER A 780 12.48 11.74 23.66
N CYS A 781 13.28 11.95 22.62
CA CYS A 781 13.02 12.98 21.60
C CYS A 781 12.34 12.42 20.35
N ALA A 782 11.55 13.27 19.70
CA ALA A 782 10.96 12.98 18.40
C ALA A 782 12.03 12.73 17.34
N HIS A 783 11.70 11.93 16.33
CA HIS A 783 12.65 11.53 15.29
C HIS A 783 13.34 12.73 14.60
N SER A 784 14.65 12.63 14.39
CA SER A 784 15.55 13.73 13.94
C SER A 784 15.94 14.80 14.98
N TYR A 785 15.55 14.66 16.25
CA TYR A 785 16.04 15.50 17.36
C TYR A 785 16.96 14.71 18.29
N VAL A 786 17.89 15.40 18.95
CA VAL A 786 18.87 14.82 19.87
C VAL A 786 18.62 15.23 21.32
N LEU A 787 18.76 14.27 22.25
CA LEU A 787 18.52 14.50 23.67
C LEU A 787 19.78 15.03 24.37
N TYR A 788 19.65 16.17 25.05
CA TYR A 788 20.71 16.76 25.85
C TYR A 788 20.15 17.43 27.11
N ASN A 789 20.64 17.00 28.29
CA ASN A 789 20.24 17.52 29.61
C ASN A 789 18.71 17.59 29.84
N GLY A 790 17.94 16.66 29.27
CA GLY A 790 16.48 16.63 29.38
C GLY A 790 15.75 17.52 28.38
N SER A 791 16.41 18.07 27.36
CA SER A 791 15.77 18.87 26.30
C SER A 791 16.14 18.33 24.91
N CYS A 792 15.21 18.47 23.97
CA CYS A 792 15.38 18.02 22.58
C CYS A 792 15.90 19.15 21.70
N LEU A 793 17.06 18.94 21.08
CA LEU A 793 17.73 19.92 20.23
C LEU A 793 17.81 19.41 18.78
N ALA A 794 17.86 20.32 17.80
CA ALA A 794 18.07 19.93 16.40
C ALA A 794 19.51 19.46 16.11
N THR A 795 20.49 19.85 16.94
CA THR A 795 21.90 19.47 16.84
C THR A 795 22.58 19.53 18.21
N CYS A 796 23.57 18.66 18.46
CA CYS A 796 24.35 18.68 19.69
C CYS A 796 25.18 19.97 19.88
N PRO A 797 25.35 20.47 21.12
CA PRO A 797 26.07 21.71 21.40
C PRO A 797 27.60 21.60 21.20
N PRO A 798 28.32 22.73 21.02
CA PRO A 798 29.78 22.74 20.85
C PRO A 798 30.52 22.02 21.99
N GLY A 799 31.59 21.29 21.65
CA GLY A 799 32.31 20.44 22.60
C GLY A 799 31.64 19.10 22.91
N THR A 800 30.52 18.77 22.25
CA THR A 800 29.88 17.45 22.26
C THR A 800 29.72 16.89 20.84
N PHE A 801 29.48 15.59 20.71
CA PHE A 801 29.15 14.90 19.48
C PHE A 801 27.85 14.09 19.65
N GLN A 802 27.18 13.78 18.53
CA GLN A 802 25.98 12.95 18.49
C GLN A 802 26.36 11.46 18.43
N LYS A 803 25.68 10.64 19.24
CA LYS A 803 25.71 9.18 19.16
C LYS A 803 24.59 8.60 18.27
N ASP A 804 24.71 7.31 17.98
CA ASP A 804 23.68 6.50 17.32
C ASP A 804 22.37 6.37 18.14
N ASP A 805 22.43 6.55 19.46
CA ASP A 805 21.25 6.59 20.36
C ASP A 805 20.54 7.97 20.38
N PHE A 806 20.92 8.89 19.49
CA PHE A 806 20.48 10.28 19.43
C PHE A 806 20.79 11.10 20.71
N GLY A 807 21.61 10.60 21.63
CA GLY A 807 22.15 11.38 22.74
C GLY A 807 23.38 12.21 22.35
N CYS A 808 23.60 13.31 23.05
CA CYS A 808 24.81 14.13 22.92
C CYS A 808 25.85 13.80 24.01
N MET A 809 27.08 13.46 23.62
CA MET A 809 28.17 13.04 24.51
C MET A 809 29.37 14.01 24.42
N PRO A 810 30.06 14.35 25.52
CA PRO A 810 31.22 15.27 25.46
C PRO A 810 32.40 14.71 24.67
N CYS A 811 33.10 15.62 23.98
CA CYS A 811 34.40 15.35 23.35
C CYS A 811 35.52 15.23 24.41
N HIS A 812 36.62 14.58 24.02
CA HIS A 812 37.86 14.60 24.81
C HIS A 812 38.31 16.04 25.14
N GLU A 813 38.93 16.24 26.32
CA GLU A 813 39.20 17.58 26.87
C GLU A 813 40.14 18.45 26.03
N LEU A 814 40.90 17.86 25.10
CA LEU A 814 41.80 18.58 24.19
C LEU A 814 41.10 19.01 22.88
N CYS A 815 39.96 18.40 22.56
CA CYS A 815 39.17 18.74 21.38
C CYS A 815 38.26 19.96 21.64
N GLU A 816 38.13 20.81 20.63
CA GLU A 816 37.08 21.83 20.49
C GLU A 816 35.87 21.26 19.73
N SER A 817 36.10 20.31 18.82
CA SER A 817 35.09 19.45 18.20
C SER A 817 35.68 18.07 17.89
N CYS A 818 34.86 17.01 17.87
CA CYS A 818 35.28 15.62 17.76
C CYS A 818 34.27 14.76 16.97
N ARG A 819 34.69 13.56 16.55
CA ARG A 819 33.78 12.51 16.02
C ARG A 819 33.38 11.46 17.07
N GLY A 820 34.10 11.40 18.18
CA GLY A 820 33.91 10.45 19.28
C GLY A 820 34.63 10.94 20.54
N PRO A 821 34.56 10.18 21.65
CA PRO A 821 35.08 10.61 22.95
C PRO A 821 36.61 10.45 23.08
N GLY A 822 37.30 9.81 22.13
CA GLY A 822 38.72 9.50 22.19
C GLY A 822 39.66 10.67 21.85
N GLU A 823 40.88 10.62 22.39
CA GLU A 823 41.91 11.64 22.18
C GLU A 823 42.34 11.79 20.70
N ILE A 824 42.25 10.70 19.94
CA ILE A 824 42.59 10.64 18.50
C ILE A 824 41.39 10.93 17.57
N GLU A 825 40.26 11.37 18.13
CA GLU A 825 39.01 11.61 17.38
C GLU A 825 38.67 13.10 17.26
N CYS A 826 39.63 13.99 17.54
CA CYS A 826 39.46 15.43 17.43
C CYS A 826 39.38 15.90 15.97
N ILE A 827 38.38 16.73 15.67
CA ILE A 827 38.21 17.46 14.41
C ILE A 827 38.91 18.83 14.49
N SER A 828 38.82 19.51 15.64
CA SER A 828 39.53 20.75 15.94
C SER A 828 40.03 20.77 17.38
N CYS A 829 41.12 21.51 17.63
CA CYS A 829 41.80 21.55 18.93
C CYS A 829 41.50 22.81 19.72
N ARG A 830 41.39 22.69 21.05
CA ARG A 830 41.24 23.87 21.93
C ARG A 830 42.45 24.81 21.82
N ILE A 831 42.24 26.07 22.17
CA ILE A 831 43.26 27.11 22.10
C ILE A 831 44.49 26.68 22.93
N GLY A 832 45.68 26.69 22.29
CA GLY A 832 46.94 26.20 22.88
C GLY A 832 47.41 24.84 22.36
N TYR A 833 46.55 24.09 21.65
CA TYR A 833 46.85 22.78 21.08
C TYR A 833 46.82 22.80 19.55
N TYR A 834 47.53 21.85 18.93
CA TYR A 834 47.78 21.78 17.49
C TYR A 834 47.34 20.42 16.94
N ALA A 835 46.55 20.44 15.87
CA ALA A 835 46.06 19.25 15.20
C ALA A 835 47.19 18.55 14.43
N LEU A 836 47.31 17.24 14.64
CA LEU A 836 48.10 16.32 13.82
C LEU A 836 47.39 14.98 13.75
N GLU A 837 47.07 14.52 12.53
CA GLU A 837 46.57 13.15 12.27
C GLU A 837 45.36 12.74 13.15
N SER A 838 44.48 13.72 13.45
CA SER A 838 43.25 13.67 14.29
C SER A 838 43.45 13.73 15.81
N GLN A 839 44.70 13.86 16.28
CA GLN A 839 45.03 14.13 17.69
C GLN A 839 45.34 15.63 17.91
N CYS A 840 45.14 16.12 19.14
CA CYS A 840 45.44 17.50 19.56
C CYS A 840 46.65 17.58 20.49
N LEU A 841 47.81 17.96 19.96
CA LEU A 841 49.09 17.96 20.66
C LEU A 841 49.45 19.34 21.21
N SER A 842 50.06 19.41 22.40
CA SER A 842 50.57 20.68 22.96
C SER A 842 51.90 21.13 22.34
N LYS A 843 52.61 20.22 21.66
CA LYS A 843 53.84 20.48 20.89
C LYS A 843 53.87 19.57 19.66
N CYS A 844 54.35 20.07 18.53
CA CYS A 844 54.52 19.29 17.31
C CYS A 844 55.81 18.43 17.36
N PRO A 845 55.81 17.22 16.75
CA PRO A 845 56.98 16.33 16.73
C PRO A 845 58.08 16.80 15.76
N GLU A 846 59.27 16.20 15.88
CA GLU A 846 60.41 16.47 14.99
C GLU A 846 60.05 16.29 13.50
N GLY A 847 60.68 17.09 12.62
CA GLY A 847 60.28 17.17 11.22
C GLY A 847 58.96 17.91 10.97
N SER A 848 58.38 18.57 11.99
CA SER A 848 57.24 19.48 11.85
C SER A 848 57.35 20.70 12.77
N TYR A 849 56.54 21.74 12.52
CA TYR A 849 56.45 22.95 13.34
C TYR A 849 55.00 23.35 13.60
N ALA A 850 54.76 24.02 14.72
CA ALA A 850 53.44 24.50 15.12
C ALA A 850 53.08 25.79 14.38
N ASP A 851 51.90 25.83 13.73
CA ASP A 851 51.37 27.06 13.14
C ASP A 851 50.23 27.64 13.98
N VAL A 852 50.56 28.70 14.72
CA VAL A 852 49.68 29.37 15.69
C VAL A 852 48.41 29.95 15.04
N GLN A 853 48.45 30.32 13.75
CA GLN A 853 47.29 30.89 13.07
C GLN A 853 46.29 29.82 12.60
N LYS A 854 46.72 28.56 12.46
CA LYS A 854 45.88 27.46 11.95
C LYS A 854 45.59 26.37 13.00
N ARG A 855 46.27 26.40 14.15
CA ARG A 855 46.20 25.38 15.21
C ARG A 855 46.50 23.97 14.66
N GLU A 856 47.54 23.85 13.85
CA GLU A 856 47.99 22.59 13.21
C GLU A 856 49.51 22.41 13.28
N CYS A 857 49.98 21.17 13.11
CA CYS A 857 51.39 20.84 12.91
C CYS A 857 51.73 20.70 11.42
N ILE A 858 52.61 21.57 10.89
CA ILE A 858 53.01 21.59 9.49
C ILE A 858 54.36 20.87 9.32
N LYS A 859 54.44 19.89 8.41
CA LYS A 859 55.67 19.13 8.14
C LYS A 859 56.75 20.04 7.49
N CYS A 860 58.01 19.84 7.87
CA CYS A 860 59.15 20.64 7.41
C CYS A 860 59.49 20.43 5.92
N PRO A 861 60.24 21.35 5.28
CA PRO A 861 60.67 21.21 3.88
C PRO A 861 61.47 19.93 3.60
N ILE A 862 61.52 19.54 2.32
CA ILE A 862 62.31 18.39 1.85
C ILE A 862 63.79 18.57 2.25
N GLY A 863 64.42 17.48 2.70
CA GLY A 863 65.78 17.50 3.22
C GLY A 863 65.96 18.11 4.61
N CYS A 864 64.92 18.66 5.24
CA CYS A 864 64.98 19.28 6.56
C CYS A 864 64.67 18.31 7.72
N SER A 865 65.30 18.49 8.88
CA SER A 865 64.96 17.79 10.13
C SER A 865 64.35 18.73 11.18
N VAL A 866 64.84 19.97 11.28
CA VAL A 866 64.30 21.00 12.19
C VAL A 866 64.06 22.30 11.41
N CYS A 867 62.84 22.83 11.49
CA CYS A 867 62.43 24.07 10.84
C CYS A 867 61.57 24.95 11.77
N VAL A 868 61.50 26.25 11.45
CA VAL A 868 60.67 27.24 12.13
C VAL A 868 59.96 28.08 11.07
N ASN A 869 58.63 28.22 11.15
CA ASN A 869 57.82 28.97 10.18
C ASN A 869 58.07 28.58 8.71
N GLY A 870 58.35 27.29 8.46
CA GLY A 870 58.69 26.75 7.14
C GLY A 870 60.12 26.98 6.67
N VAL A 871 60.95 27.72 7.42
CA VAL A 871 62.37 27.93 7.14
C VAL A 871 63.19 26.85 7.83
N CYS A 872 64.05 26.11 7.12
CA CYS A 872 64.87 25.08 7.72
C CYS A 872 66.05 25.67 8.51
N SER A 873 66.33 25.12 9.69
CA SER A 873 67.51 25.43 10.51
C SER A 873 68.50 24.27 10.62
N VAL A 874 68.04 23.01 10.48
CA VAL A 874 68.89 21.81 10.49
C VAL A 874 68.45 20.85 9.38
N CYS A 875 69.39 20.44 8.53
CA CYS A 875 69.14 19.48 7.45
C CYS A 875 69.34 18.02 7.89
N LYS A 876 68.75 17.09 7.16
CA LYS A 876 68.95 15.64 7.30
C LYS A 876 70.40 15.24 6.92
N PRO A 877 70.92 14.10 7.40
CA PRO A 877 72.27 13.65 7.04
C PRO A 877 72.49 13.58 5.53
N LYS A 878 73.66 14.03 5.06
CA LYS A 878 74.03 14.22 3.64
C LYS A 878 73.26 15.35 2.90
N TRP A 879 72.63 16.28 3.61
CA TRP A 879 72.05 17.50 3.04
C TRP A 879 72.68 18.75 3.67
N LEU A 880 72.93 19.76 2.86
CA LEU A 880 73.55 21.04 3.23
C LEU A 880 72.52 22.18 3.20
N LEU A 881 72.62 23.11 4.15
CA LEU A 881 71.73 24.26 4.27
C LEU A 881 72.21 25.43 3.39
N ALA A 882 71.35 25.88 2.47
CA ALA A 882 71.62 27.05 1.62
C ALA A 882 71.23 28.37 2.31
N LYS A 883 71.74 29.50 1.80
CA LYS A 883 71.53 30.88 2.30
C LYS A 883 70.07 31.41 2.25
N GLY A 884 69.09 30.55 2.03
CA GLY A 884 67.66 30.86 2.09
C GLY A 884 66.84 29.91 2.98
N GLY A 885 67.49 29.06 3.79
CA GLY A 885 66.79 28.12 4.68
C GLY A 885 66.22 26.87 3.97
N ASN A 886 66.77 26.52 2.81
CA ASN A 886 66.43 25.30 2.06
C ASN A 886 67.61 24.31 2.11
N CYS A 887 67.30 23.02 2.19
CA CYS A 887 68.30 21.95 2.18
C CYS A 887 68.51 21.39 0.77
N PHE A 888 69.76 21.06 0.42
CA PHE A 888 70.11 20.40 -0.85
C PHE A 888 71.05 19.21 -0.60
N PRO A 889 71.05 18.16 -1.44
CA PRO A 889 71.98 17.04 -1.30
C PRO A 889 73.44 17.50 -1.36
N ASP A 890 74.30 16.90 -0.53
CA ASP A 890 75.73 17.17 -0.54
C ASP A 890 76.35 16.81 -1.91
N GLY A 891 77.10 17.76 -2.48
CA GLY A 891 77.68 17.68 -3.81
C GLY A 891 76.86 18.27 -4.96
N ASN A 892 75.53 18.41 -4.86
CA ASN A 892 74.70 18.94 -5.96
C ASN A 892 75.11 20.35 -6.42
N GLY A 893 75.71 21.17 -5.55
CA GLY A 893 76.25 22.50 -5.89
C GLY A 893 77.45 22.51 -6.85
N LYS A 894 77.81 21.37 -7.46
CA LYS A 894 78.84 21.20 -8.50
C LYS A 894 78.29 20.67 -9.83
N CYS A 895 76.98 20.43 -9.92
CA CYS A 895 76.30 19.87 -11.08
C CYS A 895 75.36 20.92 -11.71
N ASP A 896 74.99 20.72 -12.97
CA ASP A 896 73.97 21.55 -13.61
C ASP A 896 72.58 21.30 -13.00
N THR A 897 71.64 22.23 -13.19
CA THR A 897 70.36 22.23 -12.45
C THR A 897 69.53 20.95 -12.66
N ASN A 898 69.59 20.37 -13.86
CA ASN A 898 68.91 19.13 -14.25
C ASN A 898 69.71 17.87 -13.89
N GLU A 899 70.69 17.95 -12.98
CA GLU A 899 71.52 16.83 -12.55
C GLU A 899 71.58 16.67 -11.03
N TYR A 900 71.87 15.44 -10.57
CA TYR A 900 72.17 15.09 -9.19
C TYR A 900 73.57 14.47 -9.06
N TYR A 901 74.19 14.63 -7.89
CA TYR A 901 75.55 14.16 -7.61
C TYR A 901 75.54 12.76 -6.96
N GLU A 902 76.15 11.78 -7.63
CA GLU A 902 76.23 10.41 -7.12
C GLU A 902 77.56 9.74 -7.51
N GLY A 903 78.23 9.11 -6.55
CA GLY A 903 79.46 8.34 -6.80
C GLY A 903 80.64 9.15 -7.35
N GLY A 904 80.65 10.48 -7.14
CA GLY A 904 81.70 11.37 -7.65
C GLY A 904 81.46 11.89 -9.08
N ARG A 905 80.26 11.71 -9.64
CA ARG A 905 79.85 12.28 -10.93
C ARG A 905 78.46 12.89 -10.83
N CYS A 906 78.19 13.84 -11.71
CA CYS A 906 76.83 14.32 -11.95
C CYS A 906 76.11 13.35 -12.90
N LYS A 907 74.79 13.23 -12.73
CA LYS A 907 73.89 12.39 -13.53
C LYS A 907 72.59 13.14 -13.76
N ASN A 908 71.99 13.00 -14.94
CA ASN A 908 70.72 13.66 -15.26
C ASN A 908 69.56 13.17 -14.38
N CYS A 909 68.66 14.11 -14.04
CA CYS A 909 67.40 13.86 -13.36
C CYS A 909 66.39 13.09 -14.23
N HIS A 910 65.32 12.60 -13.60
CA HIS A 910 64.14 12.15 -14.35
C HIS A 910 63.56 13.31 -15.20
N SER A 911 63.11 13.01 -16.41
CA SER A 911 62.72 13.99 -17.45
C SER A 911 61.62 15.00 -17.04
N THR A 912 60.86 14.71 -15.99
CA THR A 912 59.82 15.60 -15.44
C THR A 912 60.33 16.60 -14.39
N CYS A 913 61.48 16.31 -13.77
CA CYS A 913 62.08 17.20 -12.78
C CYS A 913 62.90 18.31 -13.47
N GLU A 914 62.80 19.54 -12.99
CA GLU A 914 63.75 20.62 -13.32
C GLU A 914 65.03 20.49 -12.46
N LYS A 915 64.87 20.05 -11.20
CA LYS A 915 65.95 19.76 -10.24
C LYS A 915 65.58 18.52 -9.44
N CYS A 916 66.55 17.71 -9.02
CA CYS A 916 66.31 16.46 -8.29
C CYS A 916 67.39 16.14 -7.24
N SER A 917 67.07 15.20 -6.35
CA SER A 917 67.99 14.57 -5.39
C SER A 917 68.42 13.13 -5.76
N GLY A 918 67.97 12.63 -6.91
CA GLY A 918 68.11 11.24 -7.33
C GLY A 918 67.52 11.01 -8.73
N PRO A 919 67.62 9.78 -9.27
CA PRO A 919 67.29 9.49 -10.67
C PRO A 919 65.79 9.27 -10.94
N ASN A 920 64.96 9.10 -9.90
CA ASN A 920 63.58 8.63 -10.06
C ASN A 920 62.58 9.79 -10.22
N GLU A 921 61.39 9.50 -10.74
CA GLU A 921 60.28 10.46 -10.79
C GLU A 921 59.82 10.96 -9.39
N TRP A 922 60.22 10.26 -8.32
CA TRP A 922 59.93 10.57 -6.91
C TRP A 922 61.07 11.31 -6.19
N ASP A 923 62.13 11.70 -6.92
CA ASP A 923 63.28 12.44 -6.39
C ASP A 923 63.29 13.92 -6.83
N CYS A 924 62.20 14.45 -7.38
CA CYS A 924 62.13 15.83 -7.85
C CYS A 924 62.13 16.84 -6.68
N LEU A 925 62.88 17.93 -6.86
CA LEU A 925 62.94 19.10 -5.96
C LEU A 925 62.29 20.35 -6.59
N SER A 926 62.17 20.38 -7.91
CA SER A 926 61.33 21.32 -8.68
C SER A 926 61.00 20.71 -10.05
N CYS A 927 60.03 21.30 -10.76
CA CYS A 927 59.40 20.69 -11.93
C CYS A 927 59.50 21.55 -13.19
N SER A 928 59.65 20.88 -14.33
CA SER A 928 59.67 21.53 -15.64
C SER A 928 58.28 22.05 -15.99
N SER A 929 58.16 23.35 -16.30
CA SER A 929 56.89 23.98 -16.65
C SER A 929 56.23 23.27 -17.84
N PRO A 930 54.90 22.96 -17.80
CA PRO A 930 53.90 23.43 -16.84
C PRO A 930 53.66 22.54 -15.61
N LEU A 931 54.48 21.51 -15.36
CA LEU A 931 54.25 20.54 -14.29
C LEU A 931 54.37 21.16 -12.87
N LEU A 932 53.60 20.60 -11.94
CA LEU A 932 53.49 21.03 -10.54
C LEU A 932 54.22 20.06 -9.61
N LEU A 933 54.92 20.56 -8.60
CA LEU A 933 55.56 19.73 -7.59
C LEU A 933 54.56 19.31 -6.50
N GLN A 934 54.26 18.00 -6.41
CA GLN A 934 53.48 17.40 -5.33
C GLN A 934 54.36 16.44 -4.51
N GLY A 935 54.68 16.81 -3.27
CA GLY A 935 55.71 16.12 -2.50
C GLY A 935 57.05 16.22 -3.24
N SER A 936 57.62 15.09 -3.63
CA SER A 936 58.84 14.98 -4.43
C SER A 936 58.62 14.46 -5.86
N ARG A 937 57.38 14.54 -6.39
CA ARG A 937 57.03 14.14 -7.76
C ARG A 937 56.43 15.29 -8.54
N CYS A 938 56.69 15.33 -9.85
CA CYS A 938 56.10 16.29 -10.76
C CYS A 938 54.83 15.72 -11.41
N VAL A 939 53.72 16.44 -11.31
CA VAL A 939 52.38 16.05 -11.80
C VAL A 939 51.80 17.13 -12.70
N ALA A 940 50.92 16.76 -13.64
CA ALA A 940 50.26 17.73 -14.52
C ALA A 940 49.19 18.55 -13.79
N GLU A 941 48.43 17.88 -12.92
CA GLU A 941 47.40 18.45 -12.05
C GLU A 941 47.58 17.88 -10.63
N CYS A 942 47.09 18.60 -9.61
CA CYS A 942 47.20 18.14 -8.23
C CYS A 942 46.22 16.99 -7.95
N GLY A 943 46.70 15.95 -7.27
CA GLY A 943 45.86 14.83 -6.85
C GLY A 943 44.87 15.21 -5.74
N GLN A 944 43.88 14.34 -5.48
CA GLN A 944 42.90 14.52 -4.40
C GLN A 944 43.59 14.81 -3.05
N GLY A 945 42.99 15.69 -2.26
CA GLY A 945 43.60 16.21 -1.03
C GLY A 945 44.63 17.34 -1.23
N PHE A 946 44.87 17.81 -2.47
CA PHE A 946 45.80 18.91 -2.76
C PHE A 946 45.20 19.96 -3.71
N TYR A 947 45.63 21.22 -3.58
CA TYR A 947 45.27 22.33 -4.46
C TYR A 947 46.52 23.03 -5.04
N GLN A 948 46.37 23.60 -6.23
CA GLN A 948 47.46 24.31 -6.91
C GLN A 948 47.80 25.63 -6.21
N ARG A 949 49.09 25.85 -5.92
CA ARG A 949 49.62 27.09 -5.38
C ARG A 949 51.03 27.36 -5.93
N ALA A 950 51.16 28.40 -6.75
CA ALA A 950 52.44 28.93 -7.23
C ALA A 950 53.43 27.87 -7.79
N GLY A 951 52.94 26.95 -8.63
CA GLY A 951 53.77 25.89 -9.25
C GLY A 951 53.94 24.61 -8.42
N SER A 952 53.29 24.51 -7.26
CA SER A 952 53.31 23.32 -6.40
C SER A 952 51.90 22.96 -5.90
N CYS A 953 51.70 21.71 -5.53
CA CYS A 953 50.47 21.19 -4.95
C CYS A 953 50.55 21.25 -3.42
N SER A 954 49.79 22.16 -2.82
CA SER A 954 49.66 22.32 -1.37
C SER A 954 48.53 21.43 -0.83
N PRO A 955 48.69 20.76 0.33
CA PRO A 955 47.62 19.94 0.89
C PRO A 955 46.41 20.78 1.34
N CYS A 956 45.23 20.19 1.22
CA CYS A 956 43.98 20.70 1.79
C CYS A 956 43.98 20.61 3.33
N PRO A 957 43.09 21.35 4.03
CA PRO A 957 42.90 21.19 5.47
C PRO A 957 42.51 19.74 5.84
N LEU A 958 42.93 19.24 7.01
CA LEU A 958 42.64 17.85 7.44
C LEU A 958 41.14 17.49 7.49
N THR A 959 40.26 18.49 7.62
CA THR A 959 38.80 18.34 7.61
C THR A 959 38.20 18.16 6.20
N CYS A 960 39.02 18.20 5.16
CA CYS A 960 38.62 18.40 3.76
C CYS A 960 39.27 17.36 2.83
N THR A 961 38.46 16.72 1.96
CA THR A 961 38.94 15.73 0.98
C THR A 961 39.35 16.36 -0.35
N ASN A 962 38.66 17.41 -0.81
CA ASN A 962 39.06 18.20 -1.99
C ASN A 962 38.81 19.68 -1.74
N CYS A 963 39.72 20.54 -2.20
CA CYS A 963 39.65 21.99 -2.03
C CYS A 963 40.19 22.72 -3.26
N VAL A 964 39.65 23.91 -3.54
CA VAL A 964 40.20 24.84 -4.56
C VAL A 964 41.15 25.86 -3.94
N SER A 965 41.08 26.06 -2.62
CA SER A 965 42.12 26.75 -1.85
C SER A 965 42.08 26.30 -0.39
N ARG A 966 43.10 26.68 0.39
CA ARG A 966 43.14 26.43 1.84
C ARG A 966 41.93 26.96 2.63
N LEU A 967 41.22 27.97 2.12
CA LEU A 967 40.03 28.55 2.76
C LEU A 967 38.71 28.19 2.04
N ASN A 968 38.79 27.38 0.98
CA ASN A 968 37.62 27.00 0.17
C ASN A 968 37.71 25.50 -0.17
N CYS A 969 37.19 24.70 0.77
CA CYS A 969 36.94 23.29 0.61
C CYS A 969 35.71 23.05 -0.28
N THR A 970 35.76 21.99 -1.10
CA THR A 970 34.65 21.58 -1.99
C THR A 970 34.07 20.21 -1.65
N SER A 971 34.75 19.39 -0.86
CA SER A 971 34.19 18.18 -0.25
C SER A 971 34.86 17.86 1.08
N CYS A 972 34.08 17.45 2.09
CA CYS A 972 34.58 17.22 3.45
C CYS A 972 35.07 15.79 3.70
N ALA A 973 35.70 15.57 4.85
CA ALA A 973 36.19 14.26 5.29
C ALA A 973 35.24 13.60 6.30
N GLY A 974 34.84 12.34 6.05
CA GLY A 974 33.94 11.58 6.93
C GLY A 974 32.58 12.26 7.11
N ALA A 975 31.99 12.18 8.30
CA ALA A 975 30.67 12.74 8.63
C ALA A 975 30.58 14.28 8.64
N LEU A 976 31.67 15.00 8.34
CA LEU A 976 31.72 16.47 8.35
C LEU A 976 30.87 17.07 7.23
N ARG A 977 30.16 18.15 7.54
CA ARG A 977 29.27 18.87 6.61
C ARG A 977 29.93 20.12 6.05
N LEU A 978 29.79 20.34 4.74
CA LEU A 978 30.30 21.52 4.04
C LEU A 978 29.36 22.72 4.21
N GLN A 979 29.86 23.81 4.77
CA GLN A 979 29.17 25.08 4.92
C GLN A 979 30.08 26.23 4.47
N SER A 980 29.69 26.92 3.38
CA SER A 980 30.39 28.11 2.84
C SER A 980 31.90 27.94 2.66
N GLY A 981 32.34 26.81 2.07
CA GLY A 981 33.76 26.49 1.85
C GLY A 981 34.51 25.96 3.08
N THR A 982 33.83 25.76 4.21
CA THR A 982 34.40 25.21 5.46
C THR A 982 33.71 23.91 5.87
N CYS A 983 34.46 22.95 6.40
CA CYS A 983 33.91 21.69 6.91
C CYS A 983 33.67 21.78 8.42
N ARG A 984 32.51 21.34 8.88
CA ARG A 984 32.05 21.45 10.27
C ARG A 984 31.48 20.13 10.78
N ALA A 985 31.54 19.92 12.10
CA ALA A 985 30.85 18.81 12.76
C ALA A 985 29.33 19.04 12.80
N THR A 986 28.92 20.25 13.19
CA THR A 986 27.53 20.70 13.25
C THR A 986 27.32 21.93 12.36
N CYS A 987 26.13 22.04 11.78
CA CYS A 987 25.75 23.21 10.98
C CYS A 987 25.55 24.44 11.88
N ALA A 988 25.88 25.64 11.36
CA ALA A 988 25.57 26.87 12.08
C ALA A 988 24.03 27.08 12.22
N PRO A 989 23.55 27.78 13.27
CA PRO A 989 22.15 28.18 13.38
C PRO A 989 21.61 28.83 12.10
N GLY A 990 20.34 28.57 11.78
CA GLY A 990 19.75 28.91 10.48
C GLY A 990 20.10 27.94 9.34
N TYR A 991 20.73 26.79 9.61
CA TYR A 991 21.02 25.73 8.64
C TYR A 991 20.80 24.33 9.23
N TYR A 992 20.35 23.38 8.42
CA TYR A 992 20.15 21.97 8.77
C TYR A 992 21.18 21.06 8.07
N PRO A 993 21.49 19.88 8.62
CA PRO A 993 22.34 18.89 7.97
C PRO A 993 21.61 18.23 6.80
N ASP A 994 22.12 18.45 5.60
CA ASP A 994 21.68 17.87 4.33
C ASP A 994 22.86 17.08 3.76
N GLU A 995 22.69 16.04 2.93
CA GLU A 995 23.77 15.10 2.52
C GLU A 995 25.18 15.72 2.39
N ALA A 996 26.09 15.45 3.35
CA ALA A 996 27.46 16.01 3.40
C ALA A 996 27.60 17.56 3.34
N ILE A 997 26.51 18.33 3.37
CA ILE A 997 26.47 19.80 3.34
C ILE A 997 25.61 20.38 4.49
N CYS A 998 25.60 21.71 4.61
CA CYS A 998 24.66 22.42 5.48
C CYS A 998 23.75 23.31 4.63
N SER A 999 22.51 22.86 4.41
CA SER A 999 21.49 23.61 3.67
C SER A 999 20.80 24.63 4.57
N LYS A 1000 20.37 25.77 4.01
CA LYS A 1000 19.79 26.86 4.81
C LYS A 1000 18.34 26.55 5.21
N CYS A 1001 17.98 26.89 6.44
CA CYS A 1001 16.60 26.86 6.91
C CYS A 1001 15.68 27.78 6.10
N TYR A 1002 14.38 27.46 6.12
CA TYR A 1002 13.35 28.37 5.64
C TYR A 1002 13.37 29.69 6.43
N LEU A 1003 13.09 30.81 5.75
CA LEU A 1003 13.41 32.17 6.25
C LEU A 1003 12.74 32.55 7.58
N SER A 1004 11.63 31.92 7.96
CA SER A 1004 10.95 32.17 9.24
C SER A 1004 11.41 31.27 10.39
N CYS A 1005 12.24 30.25 10.14
CA CYS A 1005 12.82 29.41 11.19
C CYS A 1005 14.14 30.02 11.69
N GLU A 1006 14.41 29.91 12.99
CA GLU A 1006 15.74 30.19 13.56
C GLU A 1006 16.62 28.94 13.49
N THR A 1007 16.08 27.78 13.88
CA THR A 1007 16.64 26.46 13.60
C THR A 1007 15.60 25.57 12.93
N CYS A 1008 16.04 24.52 12.24
CA CYS A 1008 15.16 23.65 11.45
C CYS A 1008 15.77 22.25 11.27
N THR A 1009 14.93 21.28 10.92
CA THR A 1009 15.34 19.94 10.47
C THR A 1009 15.26 19.75 8.95
N GLY A 1010 14.81 20.76 8.20
CA GLY A 1010 14.74 20.71 6.74
C GLY A 1010 14.40 22.06 6.08
N ALA A 1011 14.43 22.08 4.74
CA ALA A 1011 14.25 23.30 3.95
C ALA A 1011 12.79 23.83 3.85
N ARG A 1012 11.78 23.05 4.23
CA ARG A 1012 10.38 23.46 4.11
C ARG A 1012 9.97 24.37 5.27
N ARG A 1013 8.97 25.23 5.01
CA ARG A 1013 8.37 26.14 6.00
C ARG A 1013 7.89 25.42 7.27
N ASN A 1014 7.41 24.19 7.13
CA ASN A 1014 6.88 23.35 8.21
C ASN A 1014 7.92 22.37 8.79
N GLN A 1015 9.22 22.67 8.66
CA GLN A 1015 10.32 21.91 9.24
C GLN A 1015 11.18 22.77 10.18
N CYS A 1016 10.62 23.85 10.75
CA CYS A 1016 11.28 24.60 11.82
C CYS A 1016 11.43 23.73 13.09
N ALA A 1017 12.44 24.07 13.89
CA ALA A 1017 12.78 23.48 15.19
C ALA A 1017 12.86 24.55 16.30
N SER A 1018 13.17 25.80 15.95
CA SER A 1018 12.97 26.97 16.81
C SER A 1018 12.56 28.18 15.97
N CYS A 1019 11.89 29.14 16.62
CA CYS A 1019 11.43 30.36 16.00
C CYS A 1019 12.24 31.57 16.47
N PRO A 1020 12.41 32.60 15.62
CA PRO A 1020 13.00 33.86 16.05
C PRO A 1020 12.21 34.49 17.21
N PRO A 1021 12.84 35.39 18.00
CA PRO A 1021 12.12 36.18 19.00
C PRO A 1021 10.87 36.85 18.42
N ASP A 1022 9.80 36.93 19.24
CA ASP A 1022 8.45 37.39 18.89
C ASP A 1022 7.69 36.55 17.84
N TRP A 1023 8.25 35.41 17.37
CA TRP A 1023 7.55 34.46 16.49
C TRP A 1023 7.16 33.19 17.25
N ARG A 1024 5.93 32.71 17.01
CA ARG A 1024 5.36 31.54 17.67
C ARG A 1024 5.50 30.28 16.82
N PHE A 1025 5.78 29.15 17.47
CA PHE A 1025 5.83 27.85 16.82
C PHE A 1025 4.44 27.23 16.68
N ALA A 1026 4.06 26.83 15.47
CA ALA A 1026 2.76 26.26 15.14
C ALA A 1026 2.91 25.04 14.21
N ALA A 1027 2.90 23.83 14.77
CA ALA A 1027 2.95 22.56 14.03
C ALA A 1027 4.07 22.50 12.95
N GLY A 1028 5.29 22.84 13.35
CA GLY A 1028 6.47 22.86 12.46
C GLY A 1028 6.69 24.19 11.71
N GLU A 1029 5.73 25.12 11.71
CA GLU A 1029 5.90 26.46 11.13
C GLU A 1029 6.09 27.55 12.18
N CYS A 1030 7.04 28.46 11.97
CA CYS A 1030 7.14 29.70 12.73
C CYS A 1030 6.29 30.81 12.10
N ARG A 1031 5.46 31.49 12.91
CA ARG A 1031 4.55 32.57 12.49
C ARG A 1031 4.50 33.69 13.54
N PRO A 1032 4.31 34.97 13.17
CA PRO A 1032 4.23 36.07 14.15
C PRO A 1032 2.94 36.01 15.01
N GLU A 1033 1.86 35.44 14.46
CA GLU A 1033 0.58 35.23 15.13
C GLU A 1033 0.09 33.80 14.89
N CYS A 1034 -0.69 33.26 15.83
CA CYS A 1034 -1.25 31.92 15.68
C CYS A 1034 -2.33 31.89 14.58
N PRO A 1035 -2.33 30.87 13.70
CA PRO A 1035 -3.38 30.72 12.69
C PRO A 1035 -4.73 30.35 13.33
N GLN A 1036 -5.83 30.53 12.59
CA GLN A 1036 -7.17 30.10 13.04
C GLN A 1036 -7.18 28.60 13.42
N ASN A 1037 -8.04 28.24 14.37
CA ASN A 1037 -8.05 26.95 15.07
C ASN A 1037 -6.80 26.69 15.95
N PHE A 1038 -6.03 27.72 16.32
CA PHE A 1038 -4.95 27.65 17.32
C PHE A 1038 -5.02 28.85 18.28
N PHE A 1039 -4.52 28.69 19.51
CA PHE A 1039 -4.37 29.73 20.52
C PHE A 1039 -2.91 29.86 20.98
N SER A 1040 -2.52 31.04 21.43
CA SER A 1040 -1.17 31.30 21.96
C SER A 1040 -1.00 30.69 23.35
N TRP A 1041 0.06 29.89 23.54
CA TRP A 1041 0.45 29.31 24.82
C TRP A 1041 1.96 29.51 25.00
N GLY A 1042 2.34 30.57 25.72
CA GLY A 1042 3.72 31.07 25.69
C GLY A 1042 4.14 31.40 24.25
N ASP A 1043 5.33 30.94 23.86
CA ASP A 1043 5.89 31.15 22.51
C ASP A 1043 5.51 30.04 21.51
N THR A 1044 4.51 29.20 21.83
CA THR A 1044 3.92 28.26 20.88
C THR A 1044 2.44 28.54 20.63
N CYS A 1045 1.91 27.92 19.59
CA CYS A 1045 0.50 27.94 19.20
C CYS A 1045 -0.05 26.53 19.36
N ARG A 1046 -0.82 26.29 20.41
CA ARG A 1046 -1.51 25.01 20.64
C ARG A 1046 -2.84 24.99 19.91
N ARG A 1047 -3.25 23.83 19.41
CA ARG A 1047 -4.47 23.68 18.61
C ARG A 1047 -5.71 23.88 19.49
N CYS A 1048 -6.75 24.50 18.95
CA CYS A 1048 -8.07 24.55 19.59
C CYS A 1048 -8.72 23.17 19.65
N HIS A 1049 -9.60 22.98 20.65
CA HIS A 1049 -10.54 21.87 20.67
C HIS A 1049 -11.30 21.75 19.35
N HIS A 1050 -11.61 20.53 18.91
CA HIS A 1050 -12.22 20.27 17.61
C HIS A 1050 -13.66 20.83 17.44
N TYR A 1051 -14.29 21.31 18.53
CA TYR A 1051 -15.58 22.00 18.52
C TYR A 1051 -15.46 23.53 18.37
N CYS A 1052 -14.27 24.11 18.59
CA CYS A 1052 -14.03 25.53 18.42
C CYS A 1052 -13.51 25.85 17.01
N GLN A 1053 -13.90 26.99 16.45
CA GLN A 1053 -13.25 27.55 15.25
C GLN A 1053 -12.09 28.49 15.65
N ASP A 1054 -12.33 29.35 16.63
CA ASP A 1054 -11.30 30.14 17.31
C ASP A 1054 -11.44 29.92 18.82
N CYS A 1055 -10.35 29.97 19.58
CA CYS A 1055 -10.33 29.68 21.02
C CYS A 1055 -9.28 30.51 21.77
N TYR A 1056 -9.31 30.44 23.10
CA TYR A 1056 -8.31 31.05 24.00
C TYR A 1056 -7.64 30.05 24.96
N GLY A 1057 -7.81 28.75 24.69
CA GLY A 1057 -7.32 27.64 25.51
C GLY A 1057 -7.69 26.29 24.89
N ALA A 1058 -7.12 25.22 25.45
CA ALA A 1058 -7.24 23.87 24.89
C ALA A 1058 -8.64 23.22 25.06
N GLY A 1059 -9.25 23.35 26.24
CA GLY A 1059 -10.49 22.64 26.56
C GLY A 1059 -11.74 23.16 25.82
N PRO A 1060 -12.82 22.34 25.74
CA PRO A 1060 -13.99 22.62 24.90
C PRO A 1060 -14.84 23.83 25.34
N GLN A 1061 -14.67 24.32 26.59
CA GLN A 1061 -15.29 25.57 27.07
C GLN A 1061 -14.42 26.82 26.82
N ARG A 1062 -13.35 26.70 26.03
CA ARG A 1062 -12.42 27.80 25.71
C ARG A 1062 -12.62 28.37 24.31
N CYS A 1063 -13.74 28.10 23.64
CA CYS A 1063 -14.05 28.65 22.33
C CYS A 1063 -14.33 30.17 22.43
N THR A 1064 -13.84 30.94 21.46
CA THR A 1064 -14.20 32.35 21.24
C THR A 1064 -15.03 32.51 19.97
N SER A 1065 -14.96 31.56 19.04
CA SER A 1065 -15.85 31.45 17.89
C SER A 1065 -16.14 29.98 17.57
N CYS A 1066 -17.28 29.74 16.92
CA CYS A 1066 -17.78 28.40 16.62
C CYS A 1066 -17.89 28.17 15.11
N PRO A 1067 -17.70 26.92 14.63
CA PRO A 1067 -17.93 26.56 13.24
C PRO A 1067 -19.35 26.92 12.76
N PRO A 1068 -19.57 27.03 11.44
CA PRO A 1068 -20.92 27.23 10.89
C PRO A 1068 -21.92 26.22 11.46
N HIS A 1069 -23.16 26.67 11.70
CA HIS A 1069 -24.26 25.93 12.35
C HIS A 1069 -24.15 25.75 13.88
N PHE A 1070 -23.02 26.10 14.50
CA PHE A 1070 -22.85 26.13 15.96
C PHE A 1070 -22.90 27.56 16.50
N SER A 1071 -23.54 27.75 17.65
CA SER A 1071 -23.58 29.01 18.40
C SER A 1071 -22.72 28.93 19.67
N LEU A 1072 -22.18 30.06 20.12
CA LEU A 1072 -21.32 30.10 21.30
C LEU A 1072 -22.16 30.36 22.56
N GLU A 1073 -22.32 29.34 23.41
CA GLU A 1073 -22.96 29.47 24.73
C GLU A 1073 -21.94 29.21 25.84
N ASN A 1074 -21.69 30.22 26.68
CA ASN A 1074 -20.79 30.14 27.85
C ASN A 1074 -19.37 29.61 27.56
N GLY A 1075 -18.86 29.81 26.33
CA GLY A 1075 -17.54 29.35 25.90
C GLY A 1075 -17.52 27.97 25.23
N LEU A 1076 -18.65 27.26 25.22
CA LEU A 1076 -18.87 26.01 24.49
C LEU A 1076 -19.58 26.29 23.16
N CYS A 1077 -19.24 25.54 22.11
CA CYS A 1077 -19.95 25.58 20.84
C CYS A 1077 -21.10 24.58 20.84
N VAL A 1078 -22.33 25.10 20.85
CA VAL A 1078 -23.58 24.33 20.94
C VAL A 1078 -24.32 24.43 19.61
N GLU A 1079 -24.67 23.28 19.05
CA GLU A 1079 -25.42 23.18 17.79
C GLU A 1079 -26.86 23.66 17.97
N CYS A 1080 -27.46 24.25 16.93
CA CYS A 1080 -28.85 24.70 17.01
C CYS A 1080 -29.82 23.53 17.22
N LEU A 1081 -30.68 23.64 18.24
CA LEU A 1081 -31.75 22.68 18.49
C LEU A 1081 -32.64 22.52 17.26
N SER A 1082 -33.21 21.32 17.07
CA SER A 1082 -34.05 20.97 15.91
C SER A 1082 -35.17 21.98 15.58
N SER A 1083 -35.70 22.72 16.57
CA SER A 1083 -36.73 23.75 16.44
C SER A 1083 -36.20 25.16 16.11
N GLN A 1084 -34.92 25.26 15.74
CA GLN A 1084 -34.20 26.51 15.49
C GLN A 1084 -33.36 26.42 14.20
N TYR A 1085 -33.04 27.57 13.60
CA TYR A 1085 -32.06 27.68 12.52
C TYR A 1085 -30.89 28.58 12.95
N TYR A 1086 -29.72 28.35 12.38
CA TYR A 1086 -28.54 29.20 12.55
C TYR A 1086 -28.67 30.45 11.67
N GLU A 1087 -28.67 31.67 12.24
CA GLU A 1087 -28.58 32.90 11.44
C GLU A 1087 -27.11 33.34 11.27
N PRO A 1088 -26.52 33.25 10.06
CA PRO A 1088 -25.09 33.55 9.85
C PRO A 1088 -24.71 35.02 10.10
N ARG A 1089 -25.69 35.93 10.09
CA ARG A 1089 -25.48 37.36 10.34
C ARG A 1089 -25.30 37.70 11.81
N THR A 1090 -25.94 36.96 12.72
CA THR A 1090 -25.83 37.15 14.17
C THR A 1090 -25.02 36.06 14.87
N ARG A 1091 -24.71 34.96 14.17
CA ARG A 1091 -24.02 33.76 14.72
C ARG A 1091 -24.75 33.13 15.89
N THR A 1092 -26.08 33.27 15.92
CA THR A 1092 -26.96 32.73 16.96
C THR A 1092 -28.03 31.85 16.35
N CYS A 1093 -28.44 30.84 17.09
CA CYS A 1093 -29.63 30.07 16.76
C CYS A 1093 -30.89 30.92 17.01
N ARG A 1094 -31.91 30.73 16.18
CA ARG A 1094 -33.19 31.46 16.24
C ARG A 1094 -34.35 30.50 16.01
N PRO A 1095 -35.50 30.67 16.70
CA PRO A 1095 -36.63 29.78 16.56
C PRO A 1095 -37.18 29.76 15.13
N CYS A 1096 -37.67 28.59 14.73
CA CYS A 1096 -38.42 28.41 13.49
C CYS A 1096 -39.78 29.10 13.52
N HIS A 1097 -40.39 29.29 12.35
CA HIS A 1097 -41.79 29.69 12.22
C HIS A 1097 -42.71 28.59 12.80
N ASP A 1098 -43.79 28.96 13.50
CA ASP A 1098 -44.64 28.06 14.30
C ASP A 1098 -45.24 26.84 13.55
N SER A 1099 -45.34 26.93 12.21
CA SER A 1099 -45.79 25.84 11.34
C SER A 1099 -44.73 24.75 11.09
N CYS A 1100 -43.45 25.10 11.27
CA CYS A 1100 -42.31 24.22 11.09
C CYS A 1100 -41.97 23.50 12.40
N ARG A 1101 -41.59 22.22 12.32
CA ARG A 1101 -40.93 21.51 13.43
C ARG A 1101 -39.40 21.66 13.37
N SER A 1102 -38.85 21.84 12.16
CA SER A 1102 -37.47 22.27 11.91
C SER A 1102 -37.41 23.11 10.64
N CYS A 1103 -36.40 23.96 10.50
CA CYS A 1103 -36.33 24.97 9.44
C CYS A 1103 -34.90 25.34 9.03
N SER A 1104 -34.76 25.95 7.85
CA SER A 1104 -33.52 26.54 7.33
C SER A 1104 -33.51 28.07 7.41
N GLY A 1105 -34.55 28.68 7.98
CA GLY A 1105 -34.73 30.13 8.05
C GLY A 1105 -36.01 30.53 8.80
N PRO A 1106 -36.26 31.84 9.00
CA PRO A 1106 -37.38 32.34 9.81
C PRO A 1106 -38.74 32.32 9.10
N GLY A 1107 -38.79 32.01 7.80
CA GLY A 1107 -40.01 32.12 7.00
C GLY A 1107 -40.94 30.91 7.13
N PRO A 1108 -42.27 31.08 6.93
CA PRO A 1108 -43.19 29.95 6.76
C PRO A 1108 -42.84 29.08 5.53
N THR A 1109 -42.09 29.62 4.56
CA THR A 1109 -41.51 28.95 3.38
C THR A 1109 -40.03 28.56 3.59
N SER A 1110 -39.65 28.26 4.83
CA SER A 1110 -38.31 27.81 5.20
C SER A 1110 -38.35 26.57 6.09
N CYS A 1111 -39.47 25.85 6.11
CA CYS A 1111 -39.61 24.62 6.88
C CYS A 1111 -38.84 23.48 6.20
N VAL A 1112 -38.14 22.69 7.02
CA VAL A 1112 -37.48 21.42 6.65
C VAL A 1112 -38.31 20.24 7.15
N THR A 1113 -38.98 20.37 8.29
CA THR A 1113 -40.05 19.46 8.74
C THR A 1113 -41.22 20.26 9.33
N CYS A 1114 -42.40 19.65 9.43
CA CYS A 1114 -43.64 20.32 9.84
C CYS A 1114 -44.11 19.92 11.23
N ALA A 1115 -44.78 20.86 11.91
CA ALA A 1115 -45.53 20.58 13.13
C ALA A 1115 -46.77 19.74 12.80
N HIS A 1116 -47.03 18.68 13.57
CA HIS A 1116 -48.17 17.80 13.34
C HIS A 1116 -49.50 18.56 13.54
N PRO A 1117 -50.52 18.40 12.68
CA PRO A 1117 -50.68 17.41 11.60
C PRO A 1117 -50.25 17.91 10.20
N LEU A 1118 -49.60 19.07 10.09
CA LEU A 1118 -49.25 19.68 8.79
C LEU A 1118 -48.20 18.83 8.05
N ARG A 1119 -48.23 18.88 6.72
CA ARG A 1119 -47.33 18.18 5.81
C ARG A 1119 -46.53 19.16 4.97
N LEU A 1120 -45.32 18.77 4.58
CA LEU A 1120 -44.40 19.65 3.85
C LEU A 1120 -44.73 19.66 2.36
N ASP A 1121 -44.99 20.85 1.81
CA ASP A 1121 -44.84 21.12 0.40
C ASP A 1121 -43.33 21.23 0.10
N ARG A 1122 -42.79 20.18 -0.53
CA ARG A 1122 -41.35 20.10 -0.89
C ARG A 1122 -40.95 21.07 -2.01
N VAL A 1123 -41.90 21.71 -2.69
CA VAL A 1123 -41.64 22.73 -3.71
C VAL A 1123 -41.49 24.09 -3.03
N ASN A 1124 -42.49 24.49 -2.26
CA ASN A 1124 -42.56 25.83 -1.64
C ASN A 1124 -41.96 25.90 -0.22
N HIS A 1125 -41.48 24.78 0.32
CA HIS A 1125 -40.84 24.67 1.63
C HIS A 1125 -41.70 25.19 2.80
N ASN A 1126 -43.01 25.10 2.66
CA ASN A 1126 -43.99 25.47 3.67
C ASN A 1126 -44.85 24.28 4.12
N CYS A 1127 -45.47 24.42 5.29
CA CYS A 1127 -46.27 23.38 5.92
C CYS A 1127 -47.76 23.64 5.71
N LEU A 1128 -48.45 22.71 5.04
CA LEU A 1128 -49.85 22.81 4.65
C LEU A 1128 -50.68 21.66 5.23
N PRO A 1129 -51.99 21.86 5.50
CA PRO A 1129 -52.90 20.78 5.87
C PRO A 1129 -53.27 19.91 4.67
N CYS A 1130 -53.72 18.69 4.93
CA CYS A 1130 -54.21 17.79 3.89
C CYS A 1130 -55.61 18.18 3.41
N CYS A 1131 -55.82 18.21 2.09
CA CYS A 1131 -57.15 18.42 1.51
C CYS A 1131 -58.11 17.26 1.86
N THR A 1132 -59.40 17.56 2.03
CA THR A 1132 -60.45 16.57 2.30
C THR A 1132 -61.37 16.40 1.10
N GLU A 1133 -61.94 15.21 0.92
CA GLU A 1133 -62.60 14.78 -0.34
C GLU A 1133 -63.82 15.64 -0.76
N ASN A 1134 -64.41 16.40 0.18
CA ASN A 1134 -65.54 17.30 -0.11
C ASN A 1134 -65.14 18.63 -0.80
N ALA A 1135 -63.85 18.92 -1.00
CA ALA A 1135 -63.37 20.18 -1.58
C ALA A 1135 -63.63 20.34 -3.09
N VAL A 1136 -64.10 19.31 -3.79
CA VAL A 1136 -64.23 19.29 -5.27
C VAL A 1136 -65.46 20.06 -5.80
N TYR A 1137 -66.44 20.37 -4.95
CA TYR A 1137 -67.72 20.99 -5.36
C TYR A 1137 -68.02 22.33 -4.65
N SER A 1138 -67.11 23.29 -4.71
CA SER A 1138 -67.43 24.72 -4.53
C SER A 1138 -66.44 25.64 -5.23
N SER A 1139 -66.96 26.75 -5.77
CA SER A 1139 -66.27 27.95 -6.25
C SER A 1139 -64.93 27.76 -6.98
N GLY A 1140 -64.94 27.99 -8.30
CA GLY A 1140 -63.71 28.36 -8.99
C GLY A 1140 -63.19 29.73 -8.51
N ASN A 1141 -61.85 29.90 -8.58
CA ASN A 1141 -61.04 31.06 -8.19
C ASN A 1141 -60.51 31.07 -6.74
N GLN A 1142 -59.27 31.55 -6.57
CA GLN A 1142 -58.43 31.59 -5.35
C GLN A 1142 -57.80 30.26 -4.89
N SER A 1143 -56.88 30.36 -3.92
CA SER A 1143 -55.83 29.37 -3.61
C SER A 1143 -56.32 28.17 -2.80
N THR A 1144 -55.80 26.99 -3.14
CA THR A 1144 -55.90 25.80 -2.30
C THR A 1144 -54.86 25.87 -1.18
N ASP A 1145 -55.25 26.39 -0.01
CA ASP A 1145 -54.44 26.41 1.22
C ASP A 1145 -54.35 25.00 1.88
N CYS A 1146 -54.40 23.95 1.08
CA CYS A 1146 -54.23 22.56 1.45
C CYS A 1146 -53.50 21.82 0.32
N CYS A 1147 -52.85 20.70 0.64
CA CYS A 1147 -52.22 19.84 -0.35
C CYS A 1147 -52.85 18.44 -0.39
N HIS A 1148 -52.77 17.76 -1.53
CA HIS A 1148 -53.04 16.32 -1.56
C HIS A 1148 -51.88 15.59 -0.87
N CYS A 1149 -52.16 15.01 0.29
CA CYS A 1149 -51.19 14.26 1.08
C CYS A 1149 -51.11 12.81 0.64
N ASP A 1150 -49.89 12.31 0.45
CA ASP A 1150 -49.64 10.88 0.30
C ASP A 1150 -49.67 10.17 1.67
N ARG A 1151 -50.21 8.94 1.73
CA ARG A 1151 -50.31 8.16 2.96
C ARG A 1151 -49.05 7.40 3.33
N ASP A 1152 -48.20 7.09 2.35
CA ASP A 1152 -47.03 6.23 2.49
C ASP A 1152 -45.73 7.05 2.40
N ILE A 1153 -45.72 8.15 1.64
CA ILE A 1153 -44.59 9.10 1.52
C ILE A 1153 -44.67 10.23 2.58
N GLY A 1154 -45.87 10.47 3.15
CA GLY A 1154 -46.07 11.40 4.26
C GLY A 1154 -45.87 12.89 3.95
N GLY A 1155 -45.91 13.28 2.66
CA GLY A 1155 -45.73 14.65 2.17
C GLY A 1155 -46.79 15.07 1.14
N CYS A 1156 -46.71 16.32 0.67
CA CYS A 1156 -47.61 16.87 -0.34
C CYS A 1156 -47.24 16.44 -1.77
N LEU A 1157 -48.23 15.99 -2.56
CA LEU A 1157 -48.05 15.47 -3.93
C LEU A 1157 -48.11 16.55 -5.03
N ASN A 1158 -48.88 17.62 -4.84
CA ASN A 1158 -49.13 18.64 -5.87
C ASN A 1158 -48.90 20.06 -5.32
N GLY A 1159 -47.81 20.70 -5.77
CA GLY A 1159 -47.65 22.15 -5.71
C GLY A 1159 -48.33 22.81 -6.93
N SER A 1160 -49.05 23.92 -6.70
CA SER A 1160 -49.89 24.53 -7.75
C SER A 1160 -49.10 25.15 -8.91
N SER A 1161 -49.63 25.08 -10.14
CA SER A 1161 -49.00 25.50 -11.39
C SER A 1161 -49.03 27.03 -11.63
N ALA A 1162 -48.56 27.80 -10.64
CA ALA A 1162 -48.53 29.27 -10.65
C ALA A 1162 -47.24 29.89 -11.26
N GLY A 1163 -46.38 29.09 -11.90
CA GLY A 1163 -45.05 29.49 -12.41
C GLY A 1163 -45.01 30.37 -13.67
N LYS A 1164 -46.02 31.22 -13.95
CA LYS A 1164 -45.99 32.11 -15.12
C LYS A 1164 -45.03 33.29 -14.90
N ARG A 1165 -43.92 33.30 -15.65
CA ARG A 1165 -42.97 34.42 -15.74
C ARG A 1165 -43.70 35.75 -15.96
N ARG A 1166 -43.55 36.70 -15.03
CA ARG A 1166 -43.65 38.13 -15.33
C ARG A 1166 -42.25 38.65 -15.66
N ILE A 1167 -41.94 38.75 -16.94
CA ILE A 1167 -40.91 39.68 -17.42
C ILE A 1167 -41.68 40.90 -17.94
N ALA A 1168 -41.26 42.10 -17.54
CA ALA A 1168 -41.93 43.34 -17.91
C ALA A 1168 -41.68 43.71 -19.39
N GLU A 1169 -42.51 44.60 -19.91
CA GLU A 1169 -42.47 45.09 -21.29
C GLU A 1169 -41.32 46.07 -21.55
N ASN A 1170 -41.22 46.54 -22.80
CA ASN A 1170 -40.38 47.64 -23.34
C ASN A 1170 -38.93 47.26 -23.73
N ILE A 1171 -38.36 47.75 -24.84
CA ILE A 1171 -38.88 48.66 -25.90
C ILE A 1171 -38.26 48.31 -27.27
N GLY A 1172 -39.07 48.38 -28.34
CA GLY A 1172 -38.66 48.68 -29.74
C GLY A 1172 -37.76 47.69 -30.50
N SER A 1173 -37.64 47.75 -31.83
CA SER A 1173 -38.48 48.46 -32.84
C SER A 1173 -38.08 48.02 -34.28
N HIS A 1174 -38.94 48.29 -35.28
CA HIS A 1174 -38.74 48.09 -36.74
C HIS A 1174 -38.71 46.63 -37.25
N MET A 1175 -39.66 46.19 -38.09
CA MET A 1175 -39.72 46.27 -39.59
C MET A 1175 -38.69 45.34 -40.29
N THR A 1176 -39.01 44.50 -41.28
CA THR A 1176 -40.25 44.17 -42.04
C THR A 1176 -40.10 42.73 -42.63
N ALA A 1177 -41.13 41.89 -42.77
CA ALA A 1177 -41.94 41.67 -44.00
C ALA A 1177 -41.14 41.66 -45.34
N SER A 1178 -41.24 40.70 -46.28
CA SER A 1178 -42.17 39.59 -46.59
C SER A 1178 -41.36 38.40 -47.20
N PHE A 1179 -41.83 37.20 -47.62
CA PHE A 1179 -43.09 36.67 -48.21
C PHE A 1179 -43.31 35.21 -47.70
N PHE A 1180 -44.49 34.59 -47.55
CA PHE A 1180 -45.81 34.53 -48.24
C PHE A 1180 -46.02 33.34 -49.20
N VAL A 1181 -47.06 32.52 -48.89
CA VAL A 1181 -47.74 31.48 -49.72
C VAL A 1181 -46.92 30.20 -50.02
N GLY A 1182 -47.47 28.97 -49.88
CA GLY A 1182 -48.77 28.55 -49.32
C GLY A 1182 -49.11 27.06 -49.56
N ASP A 1183 -50.22 26.62 -48.97
CA ASP A 1183 -51.26 25.64 -49.41
C ASP A 1183 -50.98 24.59 -50.53
N ALA A 1184 -51.53 23.35 -50.51
CA ALA A 1184 -52.40 22.67 -49.54
C ALA A 1184 -52.63 21.16 -49.85
N LYS A 1185 -53.06 20.42 -48.79
CA LYS A 1185 -54.08 19.33 -48.77
C LYS A 1185 -53.90 17.95 -49.47
N THR A 1186 -54.55 16.99 -48.79
CA THR A 1186 -55.28 15.76 -49.24
C THR A 1186 -54.61 14.37 -49.30
N LYS A 1187 -55.25 13.44 -48.55
CA LYS A 1187 -55.21 11.95 -48.61
C LYS A 1187 -56.29 11.45 -49.61
N PRO A 1188 -56.73 10.14 -49.72
CA PRO A 1188 -56.35 8.88 -49.03
C PRO A 1188 -56.29 7.60 -49.94
N ASN A 1189 -56.41 6.39 -49.34
CA ASN A 1189 -56.89 5.09 -49.91
C ASN A 1189 -55.86 4.20 -50.69
N ILE A 1190 -55.92 2.84 -50.75
CA ILE A 1190 -56.85 1.78 -50.23
C ILE A 1190 -56.20 0.35 -50.23
N PHE A 1191 -56.53 -0.53 -49.24
CA PHE A 1191 -56.57 -2.04 -49.23
C PHE A 1191 -55.31 -2.93 -49.47
N HIS A 1192 -55.23 -4.26 -49.18
CA HIS A 1192 -55.78 -5.22 -48.15
C HIS A 1192 -55.27 -6.68 -48.41
N ARG A 1193 -55.40 -7.62 -47.43
CA ARG A 1193 -55.38 -9.14 -47.55
C ARG A 1193 -53.97 -9.83 -47.60
N ASP A 1194 -53.72 -11.10 -47.19
CA ASP A 1194 -54.47 -12.16 -46.45
C ASP A 1194 -53.55 -13.34 -45.94
N ILE A 1195 -53.80 -13.86 -44.71
CA ILE A 1195 -54.05 -15.30 -44.33
C ILE A 1195 -52.92 -16.40 -44.09
N LEU A 1196 -53.22 -17.32 -43.13
CA LEU A 1196 -52.63 -18.66 -42.73
C LEU A 1196 -51.32 -18.72 -41.86
N ILE A 1197 -50.96 -19.81 -41.13
CA ILE A 1197 -51.68 -20.61 -40.08
C ILE A 1197 -50.73 -21.60 -39.29
N VAL A 1198 -51.11 -21.98 -38.04
CA VAL A 1198 -50.79 -23.26 -37.29
C VAL A 1198 -49.43 -23.54 -36.58
N TRP A 1199 -49.54 -23.68 -35.24
CA TRP A 1199 -48.88 -24.61 -34.26
C TRP A 1199 -47.35 -24.52 -34.01
N SER A 1200 -46.77 -24.62 -32.79
CA SER A 1200 -47.12 -25.05 -31.40
C SER A 1200 -46.68 -26.47 -30.97
N GLY A 1201 -45.81 -26.54 -29.94
CA GLY A 1201 -45.67 -27.65 -28.98
C GLY A 1201 -44.99 -28.95 -29.47
N VAL A 1202 -44.51 -29.85 -28.60
CA VAL A 1202 -44.46 -29.89 -27.12
C VAL A 1202 -43.16 -30.60 -26.67
N ALA A 1203 -42.52 -30.12 -25.59
CA ALA A 1203 -41.38 -30.81 -24.98
C ALA A 1203 -41.85 -32.05 -24.17
N ALA A 1204 -41.78 -33.24 -24.77
CA ALA A 1204 -42.00 -34.52 -24.07
C ALA A 1204 -41.46 -35.77 -24.80
N ALA A 1205 -41.51 -35.81 -26.14
CA ALA A 1205 -41.53 -37.09 -26.88
C ALA A 1205 -40.16 -37.79 -27.08
N LEU A 1206 -39.02 -37.08 -27.09
CA LEU A 1206 -37.74 -37.66 -27.50
C LEU A 1206 -36.89 -38.29 -26.40
N LEU A 1207 -37.37 -38.32 -25.14
CA LEU A 1207 -36.84 -39.22 -24.10
C LEU A 1207 -36.96 -40.72 -24.50
N VAL A 1208 -37.88 -41.05 -25.42
CA VAL A 1208 -38.21 -42.44 -25.78
C VAL A 1208 -37.19 -43.09 -26.72
N ILE A 1209 -36.49 -42.33 -27.58
CA ILE A 1209 -35.62 -42.93 -28.61
C ILE A 1209 -34.25 -43.37 -28.05
N ALA A 1210 -33.64 -42.60 -27.14
CA ALA A 1210 -32.38 -42.99 -26.50
C ALA A 1210 -32.55 -44.22 -25.58
N LEU A 1211 -33.69 -44.32 -24.88
CA LEU A 1211 -34.00 -45.46 -24.01
C LEU A 1211 -34.15 -46.79 -24.77
N VAL A 1212 -34.48 -46.77 -26.06
CA VAL A 1212 -34.52 -47.97 -26.93
C VAL A 1212 -33.11 -48.52 -27.21
N ILE A 1213 -32.06 -47.70 -27.12
CA ILE A 1213 -30.66 -48.18 -27.19
C ILE A 1213 -30.32 -49.01 -25.94
N VAL A 1214 -30.77 -48.58 -24.76
CA VAL A 1214 -30.55 -49.28 -23.47
C VAL A 1214 -31.20 -50.67 -23.44
N ILE A 1215 -32.34 -50.85 -24.12
CA ILE A 1215 -33.12 -52.10 -24.10
C ILE A 1215 -32.61 -53.14 -25.12
N ARG A 1216 -31.88 -52.72 -26.17
CA ARG A 1216 -31.46 -53.59 -27.29
C ARG A 1216 -30.55 -54.76 -26.90
N ILE A 1217 -29.82 -54.70 -25.78
CA ILE A 1217 -28.88 -55.75 -25.34
C ILE A 1217 -28.98 -56.04 -23.82
N ASN A 1218 -30.19 -56.22 -23.28
CA ASN A 1218 -30.35 -56.69 -21.89
C ASN A 1218 -31.26 -57.94 -21.71
N ILE A 1219 -32.08 -58.32 -22.71
CA ILE A 1219 -32.91 -59.54 -22.62
C ILE A 1219 -32.84 -60.43 -23.87
N LYS A 1220 -31.69 -61.09 -24.03
CA LYS A 1220 -31.58 -62.48 -24.50
C LYS A 1220 -30.39 -63.11 -23.76
N ARG A 1221 -30.55 -63.69 -22.56
CA ARG A 1221 -31.26 -64.96 -22.26
C ARG A 1221 -31.02 -66.00 -23.36
N ARG A 1222 -30.57 -67.23 -23.10
CA ARG A 1222 -29.99 -67.94 -21.94
C ARG A 1222 -29.65 -69.36 -22.48
N ASN A 1223 -29.07 -70.26 -21.68
CA ASN A 1223 -28.87 -71.71 -21.99
C ASN A 1223 -27.69 -72.02 -22.96
N HIS A 1224 -26.97 -73.16 -22.90
CA HIS A 1224 -26.90 -74.27 -21.90
C HIS A 1224 -25.61 -75.11 -22.12
N MET A 1225 -25.05 -75.71 -21.04
CA MET A 1225 -24.19 -76.93 -21.04
C MET A 1225 -22.82 -76.88 -21.81
N THR A 1226 -21.77 -77.69 -21.55
CA THR A 1226 -21.56 -78.85 -20.63
C THR A 1226 -20.07 -79.04 -20.26
N LEU A 1227 -19.81 -79.90 -19.26
CA LEU A 1227 -18.64 -80.81 -19.09
C LEU A 1227 -17.31 -80.33 -18.44
N TYR A 1228 -17.03 -80.96 -17.29
CA TYR A 1228 -15.77 -81.27 -16.59
C TYR A 1228 -14.76 -82.08 -17.45
N PRO A 1229 -13.44 -82.27 -17.10
CA PRO A 1229 -12.99 -82.71 -15.75
C PRO A 1229 -11.55 -82.41 -15.23
N LYS A 1230 -11.35 -82.73 -13.92
CA LYS A 1230 -10.08 -82.91 -13.15
C LYS A 1230 -9.18 -81.66 -12.98
N ALA A 1231 -8.70 -81.23 -11.79
CA ALA A 1231 -8.40 -81.79 -10.46
C ALA A 1231 -7.02 -82.48 -10.29
N VAL A 1232 -6.18 -81.94 -9.39
CA VAL A 1232 -5.18 -82.62 -8.51
C VAL A 1232 -4.40 -81.59 -7.65
N TYR A 1233 -4.44 -81.73 -6.30
CA TYR A 1233 -3.46 -81.26 -5.28
C TYR A 1233 -3.20 -79.71 -5.15
N SER A 1234 -2.65 -79.12 -4.07
CA SER A 1234 -2.48 -79.45 -2.62
C SER A 1234 -1.84 -78.21 -1.92
N GLN A 1235 -1.83 -77.98 -0.58
CA GLN A 1235 -2.37 -78.68 0.60
C GLN A 1235 -2.46 -77.73 1.83
N LEU A 1236 -2.72 -78.33 3.01
CA LEU A 1236 -2.39 -77.92 4.40
C LEU A 1236 -1.03 -77.21 4.57
N THR A 1237 -0.73 -76.44 5.64
CA THR A 1237 -1.04 -76.68 7.07
C THR A 1237 -1.37 -75.44 7.93
N THR A 1238 -2.13 -75.68 9.00
CA THR A 1238 -2.37 -74.83 10.18
C THR A 1238 -1.27 -74.95 11.23
N VAL A 1239 -1.04 -73.90 12.05
CA VAL A 1239 -0.88 -73.98 13.53
C VAL A 1239 -1.42 -72.67 14.16
N ASP A 1240 -1.95 -72.79 15.36
CA ASP A 1240 -2.42 -71.77 16.32
C ASP A 1240 -1.21 -71.00 16.98
N GLU A 1241 -1.27 -70.23 18.08
CA GLU A 1241 -2.28 -69.97 19.12
C GLU A 1241 -1.99 -68.62 19.87
N ASP A 1242 -2.64 -68.45 21.03
CA ASP A 1242 -2.85 -67.28 21.88
C ASP A 1242 -1.68 -66.77 22.78
N LEU A 1243 -1.89 -65.52 23.27
CA LEU A 1243 -1.59 -64.96 24.62
C LEU A 1243 -0.17 -64.73 25.22
N THR A 1244 -0.16 -63.69 26.09
CA THR A 1244 0.63 -63.46 27.34
C THR A 1244 2.11 -63.04 27.34
N ASN A 1245 2.33 -61.76 27.68
CA ASN A 1245 2.90 -61.23 28.94
C ASN A 1245 4.11 -61.86 29.66
N LEU A 1246 4.87 -60.97 30.33
CA LEU A 1246 5.93 -61.16 31.34
C LEU A 1246 7.31 -61.62 30.80
N SER A 1247 8.47 -61.34 31.42
CA SER A 1247 8.99 -60.20 32.23
C SER A 1247 10.45 -60.52 32.63
N LEU A 1248 11.22 -59.56 33.15
CA LEU A 1248 12.50 -59.75 33.91
C LEU A 1248 13.68 -60.34 33.09
N SER A 1249 14.70 -59.54 32.77
CA SER A 1249 15.98 -59.40 33.53
C SER A 1249 16.89 -60.65 33.45
N ASN A 1250 18.22 -60.56 33.27
CA ASN A 1250 19.12 -59.80 34.14
C ASN A 1250 20.55 -59.63 33.56
N THR A 1251 21.23 -58.56 33.99
CA THR A 1251 22.70 -58.40 34.14
C THR A 1251 23.71 -59.05 33.18
N SER A 1252 24.63 -58.22 32.69
CA SER A 1252 26.05 -58.37 33.07
C SER A 1252 26.66 -56.99 33.37
N LYS A 1253 27.67 -56.94 34.25
CA LYS A 1253 28.38 -55.72 34.68
C LYS A 1253 29.83 -55.81 34.24
N LEU A 1254 30.45 -54.66 33.97
CA LEU A 1254 31.76 -54.35 34.57
C LEU A 1254 31.95 -52.83 34.68
N LYS A 1255 32.47 -52.40 35.83
CA LYS A 1255 32.88 -51.02 36.14
C LYS A 1255 34.41 -50.91 36.02
N VAL A 1256 34.90 -49.68 35.86
CA VAL A 1256 35.97 -48.99 36.61
C VAL A 1256 36.17 -47.64 35.88
N THR A 1257 35.85 -46.44 36.39
CA THR A 1257 36.30 -45.70 37.61
C THR A 1257 37.82 -45.38 37.55
N GLU A 1258 38.34 -44.22 37.98
CA GLU A 1258 37.86 -43.23 38.97
C GLU A 1258 38.05 -41.76 38.51
N SER A 1259 37.65 -40.83 39.38
CA SER A 1259 37.68 -39.36 39.29
C SER A 1259 39.08 -38.80 39.72
N PRO A 1260 39.33 -37.60 40.33
CA PRO A 1260 38.45 -36.48 40.76
C PRO A 1260 38.98 -35.02 40.52
N MET A 1261 38.12 -34.01 40.81
CA MET A 1261 38.39 -32.71 41.50
C MET A 1261 39.43 -31.70 40.93
N SER A 1262 39.39 -30.38 41.21
CA SER A 1262 38.37 -29.49 41.83
C SER A 1262 38.71 -27.99 41.71
N ALA A 1263 37.68 -27.15 41.49
CA ALA A 1263 37.46 -25.81 42.09
C ALA A 1263 38.44 -24.61 41.89
N LEU A 1264 37.90 -23.42 42.24
CA LEU A 1264 38.51 -22.11 42.57
C LEU A 1264 38.81 -21.07 41.46
N GLU A 1265 37.98 -20.01 41.49
CA GLU A 1265 38.32 -18.58 41.64
C GLU A 1265 39.12 -17.75 40.58
N GLU A 1266 38.40 -16.75 40.05
CA GLU A 1266 38.74 -15.32 39.87
C GLU A 1266 39.82 -14.81 38.87
N SER A 1267 39.42 -13.70 38.22
CA SER A 1267 40.23 -12.61 37.63
C SER A 1267 41.04 -12.89 36.35
N THR A 1268 40.46 -12.53 35.20
CA THR A 1268 40.84 -11.28 34.49
C THR A 1268 39.74 -10.80 33.56
#